data_AF-A0A9P3L1I9-F1
#
_entry.id   AF-A0A9P3L1I9-F1
#
_cell.length_a   1.000
_cell.length_b   1.000
_cell.length_c   1.000
_cell.angle_alpha   90.00
_cell.angle_beta   90.00
_cell.angle_gamma   90.00
#
_symmetry.space_group_name_H-M   'P 1'
#
loop_
_entity.id
_entity.type
_entity.pdbx_description
1 polymer ?
#
loop_
_entity_poly.entity_id
_entity_poly.type
_entity_poly.pdbx_seq_one_letter_code
_entity_poly.pdbx_strand_id
1 'polypeptide(L)'
;MQRFTVAIVDSTTPGTALTLAVPFDSSALVSAFIEELFRRAAKQGLKLAPSTHIAALHLDSETGAIIDPGDLLSDVVTDSRNDKIFAVFTRQGAPHSGSDTEGVRHQLETSRLVSGDDGLVIRFITPNLAKKSRLSLPTVIISKSATVKDLHKLAAHHLGLPAAFAEENITNECNCNLVKQISEVSGPADKIFIVHGKSIVEHSDLQDSSEAAVNIAIESATKGAGSAERKIVRHGGELHLGRYSRPPVVAICSKSRHIPLHARVDDEDTASEDDLKHHVVDLHTSEQPICASIMSCELHKTGLLYLAKDGVIDIFVVNRTAAGTASATIGRSAIFRARPHWEPSISQNPRGIAMFLSSLRVFTSLISAADSDRRTKDAVLHLMDLISKFPPCVRALLLLIDGKTVSPPESAAIAHAVYEALHSALIPTGIIGSDTSRVFEGSRLLFGFILEKARTTKLSSSTAADDDLPYLASLESFDVRDLKTGEAVLHPVQTKSGILERSLFSAFDEGGVLAHSHLQPRLAQMETPSAIGRHALLAGGASPAVLIFNVSRLMADYRYPDAGHPQGAFDAGELSQLSHLAEVAARNQLSVHRPTQLASAGESTMNTTVVEQLIAPIIKQYESDGSAVFDSFGGAVLRRLQAPDEMLFFCVDTSASMRSSSDFREVNEQHPDLEPDLCAQDIVDANVYTTVTFDTMKDCLSKYEAFKDMLGILASKADIQKQRWLASEVIDMYRMLLDNDIVAKHERMADDRENARSHFARQAIIDAESTLNGLKAQWAGCQTHHEALQDFLIYRANSSADINMDCGLAFEHPPQMTGLPLQSQALVANDELASAVISWIRGADMQEASQPPAKKARLTLPEQRAKITFLSKDGAFDREINSETTVADLYQLAFRGLKGRFMAFQLALHDSTAVDPSPSLAHSHNINDGDQIFIRIADENSTTSGDSSHSASGSGQADDHALIKVYRHEEVNFSFWVPRSTSGTTQSIIWKYWRYQYQTVGWLGLREVQIWTDLHSNGDGLKTGMPRSHTVPMSWYLKRTSCNGKLEDEPLCGEEATTRNGQPNDASKPLVIKVDVQAIRKSSSRQAADLEPPRCPQADV
;
A
#
# COMPACT_ATOMS: atom_id res chain seq x y z
N MET A 1 23.10 -63.86 26.11
CA MET A 1 23.81 -62.61 26.47
C MET A 1 25.28 -62.90 26.67
N GLN A 2 26.09 -62.35 25.77
CA GLN A 2 27.55 -62.34 25.89
C GLN A 2 27.97 -61.19 26.82
N ARG A 3 29.13 -61.29 27.47
CA ARG A 3 29.65 -60.23 28.34
C ARG A 3 30.76 -59.49 27.62
N PHE A 4 30.53 -58.22 27.33
CA PHE A 4 31.49 -57.34 26.70
C PHE A 4 32.24 -56.54 27.75
N THR A 5 33.54 -56.38 27.59
CA THR A 5 34.37 -55.56 28.47
C THR A 5 34.57 -54.20 27.83
N VAL A 6 33.99 -53.16 28.44
CA VAL A 6 34.01 -51.78 27.91
C VAL A 6 34.78 -50.86 28.83
N ALA A 7 35.87 -50.26 28.34
CA ALA A 7 36.58 -49.20 29.03
C ALA A 7 35.90 -47.86 28.75
N ILE A 8 35.47 -47.14 29.79
CA ILE A 8 34.90 -45.80 29.67
C ILE A 8 36.03 -44.78 29.71
N VAL A 9 36.05 -43.90 28.71
CA VAL A 9 37.00 -42.80 28.58
C VAL A 9 36.21 -41.49 28.56
N ASP A 10 36.39 -40.67 29.58
CA ASP A 10 35.81 -39.33 29.66
C ASP A 10 36.86 -38.30 29.24
N SER A 11 36.56 -37.55 28.17
CA SER A 11 37.44 -36.49 27.64
C SER A 11 37.80 -35.40 28.65
N THR A 12 37.06 -35.26 29.75
CA THR A 12 37.31 -34.26 30.81
C THR A 12 38.25 -34.74 31.92
N THR A 13 38.50 -36.05 32.03
CA THR A 13 39.40 -36.63 33.05
C THR A 13 40.32 -37.71 32.44
N PRO A 14 41.31 -37.31 31.63
CA PRO A 14 42.27 -38.25 31.06
C PRO A 14 43.08 -38.93 32.19
N GLY A 15 42.91 -40.25 32.35
CA GLY A 15 43.68 -41.09 33.29
C GLY A 15 42.88 -42.01 34.21
N THR A 16 41.56 -41.87 34.31
CA THR A 16 40.69 -42.78 35.09
C THR A 16 39.93 -43.74 34.17
N ALA A 17 40.51 -44.90 33.88
CA ALA A 17 39.85 -45.94 33.08
C ALA A 17 38.91 -46.78 33.94
N LEU A 18 37.61 -46.46 33.95
CA LEU A 18 36.59 -47.33 34.53
C LEU A 18 36.21 -48.41 33.52
N THR A 19 36.41 -49.69 33.86
CA THR A 19 35.99 -50.80 32.99
C THR A 19 34.66 -51.38 33.45
N LEU A 20 33.67 -51.45 32.56
CA LEU A 20 32.37 -52.06 32.80
C LEU A 20 32.26 -53.40 32.06
N ALA A 21 31.78 -54.41 32.77
CA ALA A 21 31.26 -55.62 32.13
C ALA A 21 29.80 -55.40 31.76
N VAL A 22 29.49 -55.46 30.47
CA VAL A 22 28.15 -55.25 29.91
C VAL A 22 27.65 -56.57 29.31
N PRO A 23 26.82 -57.35 30.03
CA PRO A 23 26.05 -58.43 29.46
C PRO A 23 25.04 -57.85 28.46
N PHE A 24 25.19 -58.19 27.19
CA PHE A 24 24.32 -57.73 26.13
C PHE A 24 24.09 -58.82 25.08
N ASP A 25 23.11 -58.62 24.21
CA ASP A 25 22.87 -59.52 23.10
C ASP A 25 23.81 -59.17 21.94
N SER A 26 24.56 -60.14 21.43
CA SER A 26 25.54 -59.92 20.35
C SER A 26 24.87 -59.65 19.01
N SER A 27 23.64 -60.12 18.81
CA SER A 27 22.83 -59.84 17.61
C SER A 27 22.08 -58.51 17.65
N ALA A 28 22.29 -57.67 18.67
CA ALA A 28 21.68 -56.36 18.76
C ALA A 28 22.53 -55.26 18.11
N LEU A 29 21.90 -54.14 17.75
CA LEU A 29 22.57 -52.98 17.21
C LEU A 29 23.51 -52.33 18.24
N VAL A 30 24.61 -51.77 17.74
CA VAL A 30 25.58 -51.02 18.55
C VAL A 30 24.93 -49.81 19.23
N SER A 31 24.00 -49.13 18.57
CA SER A 31 23.20 -48.05 19.17
C SER A 31 22.44 -48.47 20.44
N ALA A 32 21.81 -49.64 20.44
CA ALA A 32 21.14 -50.19 21.62
C ALA A 32 22.15 -50.56 22.74
N PHE A 33 23.35 -50.99 22.36
CA PHE A 33 24.45 -51.24 23.29
C PHE A 33 24.96 -49.94 23.95
N ILE A 34 25.02 -48.84 23.20
CA ILE A 34 25.37 -47.51 23.72
C ILE A 34 24.34 -47.02 24.75
N GLU A 35 23.05 -47.23 24.52
CA GLU A 35 22.01 -46.88 25.51
C GLU A 35 22.15 -47.67 26.82
N GLU A 36 22.43 -48.98 26.73
CA GLU A 36 22.74 -49.81 27.90
C GLU A 36 23.98 -49.30 28.64
N LEU A 37 24.99 -48.84 27.90
CA LEU A 37 26.21 -48.27 28.46
C LEU A 37 25.93 -47.01 29.28
N PHE A 38 25.16 -46.06 28.75
CA PHE A 38 24.72 -44.87 29.51
C PHE A 38 23.97 -45.27 30.78
N ARG A 39 23.06 -46.25 30.69
CA ARG A 39 22.30 -46.73 31.85
C ARG A 39 23.19 -47.33 32.93
N ARG A 40 24.24 -48.07 32.55
CA ARG A 40 25.20 -48.67 33.47
C ARG A 40 26.19 -47.66 34.03
N ALA A 41 26.66 -46.72 33.22
CA ALA A 41 27.50 -45.61 33.65
C ALA A 41 26.80 -44.77 34.73
N ALA A 42 25.52 -44.43 34.52
CA ALA A 42 24.70 -43.73 35.51
C ALA A 42 24.55 -44.53 36.83
N LYS A 43 24.36 -45.86 36.75
CA LYS A 43 24.31 -46.72 37.95
C LYS A 43 25.63 -46.77 38.73
N GLN A 44 26.76 -46.52 38.08
CA GLN A 44 28.07 -46.42 38.71
C GLN A 44 28.40 -45.00 39.19
N GLY A 45 27.43 -44.07 39.13
CA GLY A 45 27.61 -42.70 39.60
C GLY A 45 28.36 -41.77 38.63
N LEU A 46 28.62 -42.21 37.39
CA LEU A 46 29.19 -41.34 36.37
C LEU A 46 28.13 -40.34 35.89
N LYS A 47 28.50 -39.05 35.82
CA LYS A 47 27.61 -37.95 35.36
C LYS A 47 27.53 -37.88 33.83
N LEU A 48 27.39 -39.04 33.18
CA LEU A 48 27.27 -39.17 31.73
C LEU A 48 25.78 -39.35 31.40
N ALA A 49 25.23 -38.45 30.59
CA ALA A 49 23.84 -38.51 30.15
C ALA A 49 23.73 -38.26 28.64
N PRO A 50 22.82 -38.94 27.91
CA PRO A 50 22.66 -38.77 26.46
C PRO A 50 22.33 -37.34 26.02
N SER A 51 21.74 -36.53 26.91
CA SER A 51 21.41 -35.12 26.66
C SER A 51 22.60 -34.16 26.81
N THR A 52 23.74 -34.65 27.29
CA THR A 52 24.92 -33.82 27.60
C THR A 52 26.20 -34.36 26.99
N HIS A 53 26.24 -35.65 26.63
CA HIS A 53 27.40 -36.33 26.10
C HIS A 53 27.02 -37.18 24.89
N ILE A 54 27.92 -37.23 23.90
CA ILE A 54 27.90 -38.18 22.79
C ILE A 54 28.87 -39.31 23.15
N ALA A 55 28.47 -40.56 22.92
CA ALA A 55 29.33 -41.72 23.13
C ALA A 55 29.73 -42.32 21.79
N ALA A 56 31.03 -42.41 21.52
CA ALA A 56 31.59 -43.15 20.41
C ALA A 56 32.25 -44.43 20.92
N LEU A 57 32.05 -45.55 20.24
CA LEU A 57 32.70 -46.81 20.58
C LEU A 57 33.89 -47.06 19.65
N HIS A 58 35.00 -47.51 20.22
CA HIS A 58 36.23 -47.84 19.52
C HIS A 58 36.67 -49.27 19.86
N LEU A 59 37.30 -49.97 18.92
CA LEU A 59 37.95 -51.26 19.16
C LEU A 59 39.42 -51.10 19.55
N ASP A 60 39.90 -51.96 20.45
CA ASP A 60 41.29 -52.16 20.89
C ASP A 60 41.95 -50.99 21.65
N SER A 61 41.60 -49.74 21.37
CA SER A 61 42.10 -48.54 22.06
C SER A 61 41.12 -47.38 22.01
N GLU A 62 41.33 -46.34 22.82
CA GLU A 62 40.51 -45.11 22.84
C GLU A 62 40.59 -44.29 21.54
N THR A 63 41.62 -44.50 20.72
CA THR A 63 41.77 -43.93 19.36
C THR A 63 41.66 -44.99 18.27
N GLY A 64 41.12 -46.18 18.60
CA GLY A 64 41.02 -47.30 17.68
C GLY A 64 39.89 -47.14 16.67
N ALA A 65 39.63 -48.18 15.88
CA ALA A 65 38.60 -48.16 14.85
C ALA A 65 37.22 -47.88 15.46
N ILE A 66 36.54 -46.84 14.96
CA ILE A 66 35.20 -46.46 15.40
C ILE A 66 34.19 -47.52 14.93
N ILE A 67 33.33 -47.95 15.84
CA ILE A 67 32.23 -48.88 15.57
C ILE A 67 31.00 -48.07 15.18
N ASP A 68 30.39 -48.36 14.03
CA ASP A 68 29.20 -47.65 13.57
C ASP A 68 27.98 -48.02 14.44
N PRO A 69 27.18 -47.04 14.92
CA PRO A 69 25.96 -47.32 15.70
C PRO A 69 24.89 -48.17 15.00
N GLY A 70 24.93 -48.23 13.66
CA GLY A 70 24.04 -49.01 12.80
C GLY A 70 24.47 -50.45 12.58
N ASP A 71 25.69 -50.83 12.99
CA ASP A 71 26.18 -52.20 12.86
C ASP A 71 25.60 -53.12 13.94
N LEU A 72 25.59 -54.43 13.66
CA LEU A 72 25.34 -55.46 14.67
C LEU A 72 26.62 -55.67 15.49
N LEU A 73 26.48 -55.81 16.81
CA LEU A 73 27.63 -55.95 17.70
C LEU A 73 28.46 -57.20 17.38
N SER A 74 27.85 -58.27 16.88
CA SER A 74 28.51 -59.51 16.44
C SER A 74 29.33 -59.37 15.18
N ASP A 75 29.01 -58.38 14.33
CA ASP A 75 29.67 -58.19 13.04
C ASP A 75 30.99 -57.42 13.23
N VAL A 76 31.08 -56.65 14.33
CA VAL A 76 32.23 -55.79 14.65
C VAL A 76 33.08 -56.36 15.79
N VAL A 77 32.46 -57.02 16.77
CA VAL A 77 33.15 -57.65 17.91
C VAL A 77 33.16 -59.16 17.70
N THR A 78 34.24 -59.65 17.10
CA THR A 78 34.36 -61.06 16.70
C THR A 78 34.60 -62.01 17.88
N ASP A 79 35.26 -61.54 18.94
CA ASP A 79 35.48 -62.28 20.18
C ASP A 79 35.26 -61.40 21.42
N SER A 80 34.05 -61.47 21.98
CA SER A 80 33.65 -60.74 23.20
C SER A 80 34.57 -60.92 24.42
N ARG A 81 35.45 -61.93 24.46
CA ARG A 81 36.39 -62.16 25.57
C ARG A 81 37.74 -61.47 25.37
N ASN A 82 38.17 -61.31 24.12
CA ASN A 82 39.50 -60.79 23.78
C ASN A 82 39.44 -59.37 23.24
N ASP A 83 38.35 -59.02 22.54
CA ASP A 83 38.15 -57.69 21.96
C ASP A 83 37.75 -56.71 23.07
N LYS A 84 38.53 -55.64 23.22
CA LYS A 84 38.26 -54.57 24.18
C LYS A 84 37.57 -53.42 23.49
N ILE A 85 36.40 -53.05 23.99
CA ILE A 85 35.66 -51.90 23.49
C ILE A 85 36.00 -50.70 24.36
N PHE A 86 36.25 -49.55 23.75
CA PHE A 86 36.46 -48.28 24.42
C PHE A 86 35.30 -47.36 24.11
N ALA A 87 34.60 -46.88 25.14
CA ALA A 87 33.52 -45.92 25.00
C ALA A 87 34.02 -44.52 25.37
N VAL A 88 34.20 -43.69 24.36
CA VAL A 88 34.69 -42.32 24.49
C VAL A 88 33.49 -41.37 24.57
N PHE A 89 33.37 -40.67 25.71
CA PHE A 89 32.31 -39.69 25.92
C PHE A 89 32.82 -38.28 25.70
N THR A 90 32.18 -37.54 24.79
CA THR A 90 32.44 -36.13 24.52
C THR A 90 31.25 -35.27 24.91
N ARG A 91 31.48 -34.13 25.55
CA ARG A 91 30.41 -33.23 25.95
C ARG A 91 29.80 -32.53 24.73
N GLN A 92 28.48 -32.57 24.58
CA GLN A 92 27.75 -31.85 23.53
C GLN A 92 28.04 -30.35 23.68
N GLY A 93 28.66 -29.74 22.66
CA GLY A 93 29.02 -28.32 22.64
C GLY A 93 30.49 -28.00 22.98
N ALA A 94 31.35 -28.98 23.28
CA ALA A 94 32.80 -28.73 23.34
C ALA A 94 33.39 -28.69 21.92
N PRO A 95 34.30 -27.74 21.58
CA PRO A 95 34.92 -27.69 20.26
C PRO A 95 35.72 -28.98 20.03
N HIS A 96 35.24 -29.84 19.14
CA HIS A 96 35.89 -31.12 18.83
C HIS A 96 37.13 -30.87 17.98
N SER A 97 38.30 -31.22 18.53
CA SER A 97 39.55 -31.41 17.81
C SER A 97 39.75 -32.90 17.51
N GLY A 98 39.65 -33.30 16.24
CA GLY A 98 39.89 -34.67 15.72
C GLY A 98 38.62 -35.53 15.76
N SER A 99 38.19 -36.23 14.71
CA SER A 99 39.00 -37.04 13.79
C SER A 99 38.47 -37.16 12.35
N ASP A 100 37.58 -36.30 11.84
CA ASP A 100 37.19 -36.31 10.40
C ASP A 100 37.79 -35.16 9.59
N THR A 101 38.69 -34.39 10.20
CA THR A 101 39.29 -33.21 9.58
C THR A 101 40.56 -33.49 8.77
N GLU A 102 41.10 -34.71 8.68
CA GLU A 102 42.38 -34.89 7.98
C GLU A 102 42.32 -34.48 6.49
N GLY A 103 41.21 -34.71 5.79
CA GLY A 103 41.05 -34.25 4.40
C GLY A 103 40.93 -32.73 4.24
N VAL A 104 40.24 -32.06 5.18
CA VAL A 104 39.97 -30.61 5.13
C VAL A 104 41.10 -29.79 5.76
N ARG A 105 41.75 -30.33 6.79
CA ARG A 105 42.90 -29.72 7.47
C ARG A 105 44.15 -29.83 6.60
N HIS A 106 44.33 -30.88 5.80
CA HIS A 106 45.41 -30.91 4.81
C HIS A 106 45.22 -29.88 3.69
N GLN A 107 43.98 -29.57 3.28
CA GLN A 107 43.67 -28.46 2.35
C GLN A 107 43.84 -27.08 3.01
N LEU A 108 43.41 -26.89 4.27
CA LEU A 108 43.57 -25.63 4.99
C LEU A 108 45.01 -25.37 5.45
N GLU A 109 45.80 -26.41 5.73
CA GLU A 109 47.23 -26.30 6.08
C GLU A 109 48.12 -26.14 4.84
N THR A 110 47.74 -26.71 3.68
CA THR A 110 48.38 -26.31 2.40
C THR A 110 48.04 -24.87 2.02
N SER A 111 46.85 -24.35 2.37
CA SER A 111 46.55 -22.91 2.21
C SER A 111 47.26 -22.00 3.22
N ARG A 112 47.56 -22.45 4.44
CA ARG A 112 48.33 -21.64 5.42
C ARG A 112 49.83 -21.59 5.13
N LEU A 113 50.37 -22.53 4.36
CA LEU A 113 51.77 -22.49 3.90
C LEU A 113 51.99 -21.57 2.69
N VAL A 114 50.93 -21.03 2.08
CA VAL A 114 51.02 -19.89 1.17
C VAL A 114 50.79 -18.62 2.00
N SER A 115 51.84 -18.19 2.71
CA SER A 115 51.93 -16.82 3.23
C SER A 115 51.91 -15.83 2.06
N GLY A 116 50.70 -15.45 1.69
CA GLY A 116 50.34 -14.32 0.85
C GLY A 116 48.90 -13.95 1.20
N ASP A 117 48.76 -12.97 2.09
CA ASP A 117 47.56 -12.57 2.86
C ASP A 117 46.41 -11.96 2.01
N ASP A 118 46.26 -12.35 0.73
CA ASP A 118 45.51 -11.55 -0.26
C ASP A 118 44.29 -12.25 -0.88
N GLY A 119 43.89 -13.42 -0.37
CA GLY A 119 42.74 -14.19 -0.87
C GLY A 119 41.51 -14.18 0.04
N LEU A 120 40.31 -14.22 -0.56
CA LEU A 120 39.03 -14.56 0.09
C LEU A 120 38.69 -16.02 -0.21
N VAL A 121 38.33 -16.79 0.82
CA VAL A 121 37.87 -18.18 0.67
C VAL A 121 36.34 -18.17 0.56
N ILE A 122 35.81 -18.71 -0.53
CA ILE A 122 34.39 -18.63 -0.89
C ILE A 122 33.83 -20.04 -1.08
N ARG A 123 32.60 -20.25 -0.60
CA ARG A 123 31.80 -21.44 -0.87
C ARG A 123 30.57 -21.03 -1.68
N PHE A 124 30.38 -21.64 -2.85
CA PHE A 124 29.17 -21.42 -3.65
C PHE A 124 28.08 -22.41 -3.29
N ILE A 125 26.87 -21.92 -3.03
CA ILE A 125 25.74 -22.72 -2.58
C ILE A 125 24.53 -22.45 -3.49
N THR A 126 24.14 -23.42 -4.31
CA THR A 126 22.86 -23.38 -5.03
C THR A 126 21.73 -23.93 -4.15
N PRO A 127 20.45 -23.69 -4.47
CA PRO A 127 19.32 -24.26 -3.73
C PRO A 127 19.37 -25.78 -3.59
N ASN A 128 19.88 -26.50 -4.59
CA ASN A 128 20.11 -27.94 -4.52
C ASN A 128 21.22 -28.29 -3.50
N LEU A 129 22.35 -27.58 -3.57
CA LEU A 129 23.49 -27.81 -2.67
C LEU A 129 23.20 -27.41 -1.21
N ALA A 130 22.27 -26.47 -0.98
CA ALA A 130 21.90 -25.99 0.35
C ALA A 130 21.38 -27.09 1.29
N LYS A 131 20.89 -28.20 0.73
CA LYS A 131 20.41 -29.36 1.49
C LYS A 131 21.50 -30.28 1.97
N LYS A 132 22.67 -30.23 1.34
CA LYS A 132 23.85 -31.03 1.71
C LYS A 132 24.53 -30.43 2.94
N SER A 133 25.35 -31.23 3.61
CA SER A 133 26.18 -30.73 4.72
C SER A 133 27.11 -29.64 4.22
N ARG A 134 27.06 -28.44 4.81
CA ARG A 134 27.89 -27.30 4.39
C ARG A 134 29.39 -27.62 4.41
N LEU A 135 29.83 -28.46 5.34
CA LEU A 135 31.23 -28.88 5.47
C LEU A 135 31.71 -29.75 4.31
N SER A 136 30.78 -30.40 3.60
CA SER A 136 31.08 -31.25 2.44
C SER A 136 31.23 -30.47 1.13
N LEU A 137 30.86 -29.19 1.11
CA LEU A 137 30.88 -28.38 -0.11
C LEU A 137 32.28 -27.80 -0.36
N PRO A 138 32.79 -27.86 -1.60
CA PRO A 138 34.11 -27.36 -1.95
C PRO A 138 34.20 -25.83 -1.78
N THR A 139 35.40 -25.35 -1.47
CA THR A 139 35.73 -23.93 -1.37
C THR A 139 36.70 -23.51 -2.47
N VAL A 140 36.62 -22.27 -2.91
CA VAL A 140 37.53 -21.64 -3.87
C VAL A 140 38.17 -20.39 -3.28
N ILE A 141 39.33 -19.99 -3.78
CA ILE A 141 40.02 -18.77 -3.34
C ILE A 141 39.97 -17.74 -4.48
N ILE A 142 39.64 -16.49 -4.15
CA ILE A 142 39.66 -15.36 -5.09
C ILE A 142 40.44 -14.18 -4.49
N SER A 143 41.16 -13.42 -5.30
CA SER A 143 41.91 -12.25 -4.82
C SER A 143 40.98 -11.18 -4.23
N LYS A 144 41.40 -10.52 -3.15
CA LYS A 144 40.73 -9.33 -2.56
C LYS A 144 40.67 -8.14 -3.53
N SER A 145 41.59 -8.07 -4.49
CA SER A 145 41.62 -7.07 -5.57
C SER A 145 40.78 -7.46 -6.79
N ALA A 146 40.26 -8.69 -6.85
CA ALA A 146 39.34 -9.09 -7.91
C ALA A 146 38.04 -8.29 -7.82
N THR A 147 37.31 -8.21 -8.93
CA THR A 147 36.03 -7.49 -9.00
C THR A 147 34.83 -8.39 -8.71
N VAL A 148 33.66 -7.80 -8.46
CA VAL A 148 32.39 -8.55 -8.38
C VAL A 148 32.12 -9.31 -9.70
N LYS A 149 32.49 -8.74 -10.85
CA LYS A 149 32.43 -9.43 -12.15
C LYS A 149 33.26 -10.70 -12.17
N ASP A 150 34.46 -10.67 -11.60
CA ASP A 150 35.33 -11.85 -11.50
C ASP A 150 34.74 -12.89 -10.55
N LEU A 151 34.07 -12.46 -9.47
CA LEU A 151 33.33 -13.35 -8.58
C LEU A 151 32.17 -14.06 -9.31
N HIS A 152 31.38 -13.35 -10.13
CA HIS A 152 30.33 -13.97 -10.96
C HIS A 152 30.91 -14.98 -11.95
N LYS A 153 32.00 -14.64 -12.65
CA LYS A 153 32.68 -15.56 -13.57
C LYS A 153 33.20 -16.80 -12.84
N LEU A 154 33.79 -16.63 -11.66
CA LEU A 154 34.27 -17.74 -10.84
C LEU A 154 33.13 -18.65 -10.39
N ALA A 155 32.00 -18.07 -9.96
CA ALA A 155 30.80 -18.82 -9.58
C ALA A 155 30.24 -19.62 -10.76
N ALA A 156 30.10 -18.98 -11.92
CA ALA A 156 29.60 -19.62 -13.14
C ALA A 156 30.52 -20.78 -13.56
N HIS A 157 31.84 -20.56 -13.57
CA HIS A 157 32.81 -21.60 -13.91
C HIS A 157 32.79 -22.77 -12.91
N HIS A 158 32.79 -22.48 -11.61
CA HIS A 158 32.80 -23.49 -10.55
C HIS A 158 31.55 -24.38 -10.56
N LEU A 159 30.40 -23.82 -10.94
CA LEU A 159 29.11 -24.53 -10.96
C LEU A 159 28.75 -25.07 -12.35
N GLY A 160 29.57 -24.84 -13.38
CA GLY A 160 29.27 -25.25 -14.76
C GLY A 160 28.07 -24.50 -15.36
N LEU A 161 27.85 -23.26 -14.96
CA LEU A 161 26.76 -22.39 -15.43
C LEU A 161 27.24 -21.46 -16.57
N PRO A 162 26.32 -20.92 -17.39
CA PRO A 162 26.66 -19.94 -18.41
C PRO A 162 27.34 -18.70 -17.81
N ALA A 163 28.42 -18.22 -18.43
CA ALA A 163 29.14 -17.02 -18.01
C ALA A 163 28.44 -15.72 -18.45
N ALA A 164 27.10 -15.72 -18.44
CA ALA A 164 26.29 -14.55 -18.71
C ALA A 164 25.76 -13.98 -17.39
N PHE A 165 25.86 -12.66 -17.26
CA PHE A 165 25.34 -11.90 -16.12
C PHE A 165 24.61 -10.69 -16.68
N ALA A 166 23.54 -10.25 -16.01
CA ALA A 166 22.84 -9.04 -16.40
C ALA A 166 23.78 -7.86 -16.12
N GLU A 167 24.30 -7.18 -17.14
CA GLU A 167 24.96 -5.90 -16.94
C GLU A 167 23.86 -4.85 -16.76
N GLU A 168 23.46 -4.60 -15.51
CA GLU A 168 22.59 -3.46 -15.21
C GLU A 168 23.39 -2.17 -15.42
N ASN A 169 23.07 -1.44 -16.49
CA ASN A 169 23.37 -0.01 -16.55
C ASN A 169 22.79 0.63 -15.27
N ILE A 170 23.42 1.69 -14.73
CA ILE A 170 22.86 2.45 -13.60
C ILE A 170 21.57 3.13 -14.09
N THR A 171 20.46 2.39 -14.03
CA THR A 171 19.15 2.75 -14.57
C THR A 171 18.24 3.38 -13.53
N ASN A 172 18.71 3.53 -12.28
CA ASN A 172 17.90 4.03 -11.17
C ASN A 172 18.41 5.34 -10.57
N GLU A 173 19.11 6.18 -11.34
CA GLU A 173 19.51 7.52 -10.89
C GLU A 173 18.44 8.58 -11.21
N CYS A 174 18.11 9.41 -10.22
CA CYS A 174 17.29 10.60 -10.36
C CYS A 174 17.93 11.75 -9.57
N ASN A 175 18.32 12.81 -10.28
CA ASN A 175 19.02 13.97 -9.73
C ASN A 175 18.15 15.24 -9.68
N CYS A 176 16.87 15.15 -10.07
CA CYS A 176 16.00 16.32 -10.22
C CYS A 176 15.73 17.06 -8.91
N ASN A 177 15.55 16.34 -7.80
CA ASN A 177 15.33 16.98 -6.50
C ASN A 177 16.56 17.80 -6.07
N LEU A 178 17.75 17.22 -6.20
CA LEU A 178 19.01 17.90 -5.90
C LEU A 178 19.20 19.15 -6.78
N VAL A 179 18.97 19.00 -8.07
CA VAL A 179 19.09 20.10 -9.04
C VAL A 179 18.08 21.21 -8.77
N LYS A 180 16.84 20.88 -8.39
CA LYS A 180 15.85 21.87 -7.97
C LYS A 180 16.36 22.69 -6.78
N GLN A 181 16.86 22.01 -5.74
CA GLN A 181 17.42 22.67 -4.55
C GLN A 181 18.62 23.57 -4.89
N ILE A 182 19.51 23.12 -5.79
CA ILE A 182 20.65 23.93 -6.24
C ILE A 182 20.15 25.14 -7.06
N SER A 183 19.12 24.95 -7.90
CA SER A 183 18.60 25.99 -8.79
C SER A 183 17.88 27.13 -8.07
N GLU A 184 17.38 26.91 -6.86
CA GLU A 184 16.80 27.95 -6.00
C GLU A 184 17.87 28.97 -5.55
N VAL A 185 19.15 28.63 -5.68
CA VAL A 185 20.28 29.53 -5.43
C VAL A 185 20.71 30.20 -6.72
N SER A 186 20.80 31.53 -6.72
CA SER A 186 21.43 32.27 -7.81
C SER A 186 22.88 31.83 -7.97
N GLY A 187 23.16 31.06 -9.02
CA GLY A 187 24.51 30.69 -9.43
C GLY A 187 25.22 31.84 -10.18
N PRO A 188 26.54 31.77 -10.34
CA PRO A 188 27.30 32.69 -11.20
C PRO A 188 26.76 32.65 -12.63
N ALA A 189 26.64 33.81 -13.29
CA ALA A 189 26.09 33.89 -14.64
C ALA A 189 26.96 33.22 -15.72
N ASP A 190 28.22 32.94 -15.40
CA ASP A 190 29.26 32.36 -16.25
C ASP A 190 29.49 30.86 -16.01
N LYS A 191 28.75 30.24 -15.08
CA LYS A 191 28.91 28.83 -14.73
C LYS A 191 27.62 28.04 -14.87
N ILE A 192 27.74 26.80 -15.35
CA ILE A 192 26.66 25.83 -15.35
C ILE A 192 26.94 24.74 -14.32
N PHE A 193 25.94 24.39 -13.52
CA PHE A 193 26.00 23.23 -12.62
C PHE A 193 25.32 22.03 -13.29
N ILE A 194 26.01 20.90 -13.29
CA ILE A 194 25.53 19.65 -13.89
C ILE A 194 25.59 18.57 -12.81
N VAL A 195 24.44 17.94 -12.56
CA VAL A 195 24.31 16.85 -11.60
C VAL A 195 24.01 15.55 -12.36
N HIS A 196 24.89 14.57 -12.23
CA HIS A 196 24.80 13.29 -12.93
C HIS A 196 25.25 12.13 -12.03
N GLY A 197 25.13 10.89 -12.52
CA GLY A 197 25.52 9.73 -11.74
C GLY A 197 24.73 9.61 -10.43
N LYS A 198 25.39 9.09 -9.40
CA LYS A 198 24.92 9.11 -8.01
C LYS A 198 25.31 10.43 -7.34
N SER A 199 24.52 11.48 -7.57
CA SER A 199 24.67 12.82 -6.98
C SER A 199 26.06 13.45 -7.18
N ILE A 200 26.71 13.20 -8.32
CA ILE A 200 27.96 13.88 -8.70
C ILE A 200 27.58 15.28 -9.15
N VAL A 201 28.16 16.30 -8.50
CA VAL A 201 27.92 17.71 -8.84
C VAL A 201 29.19 18.28 -9.45
N GLU A 202 29.12 18.61 -10.72
CA GLU A 202 30.19 19.27 -11.47
C GLU A 202 29.74 20.68 -11.87
N HIS A 203 30.71 21.57 -12.10
CA HIS A 203 30.45 22.82 -12.78
C HIS A 203 31.40 22.99 -13.96
N SER A 204 30.90 23.64 -15.00
CA SER A 204 31.68 23.99 -16.18
C SER A 204 31.56 25.47 -16.44
N ASP A 205 32.68 26.10 -16.81
CA ASP A 205 32.68 27.48 -17.26
C ASP A 205 32.06 27.56 -18.67
N LEU A 206 31.13 28.47 -18.86
CA LEU A 206 30.48 28.69 -20.16
C LEU A 206 31.27 29.72 -20.97
N GLN A 207 31.57 29.39 -22.24
CA GLN A 207 32.23 30.34 -23.15
C GLN A 207 31.34 31.55 -23.46
N ASP A 208 30.04 31.30 -23.60
CA ASP A 208 28.99 32.32 -23.68
C ASP A 208 27.69 31.78 -23.06
N SER A 209 26.69 32.63 -22.88
CA SER A 209 25.40 32.22 -22.33
C SER A 209 24.45 31.59 -23.36
N SER A 210 24.93 31.15 -24.52
CA SER A 210 24.06 30.54 -25.53
C SER A 210 23.58 29.15 -25.12
N GLU A 211 22.44 28.73 -25.66
CA GLU A 211 21.95 27.36 -25.49
C GLU A 211 22.92 26.31 -26.05
N ALA A 212 23.65 26.65 -27.12
CA ALA A 212 24.68 25.78 -27.70
C ALA A 212 25.83 25.53 -26.72
N ALA A 213 26.33 26.56 -26.03
CA ALA A 213 27.37 26.42 -25.01
C ALA A 213 26.91 25.53 -23.84
N VAL A 214 25.65 25.69 -23.40
CA VAL A 214 25.04 24.81 -22.39
C VAL A 214 25.01 23.35 -22.85
N ASN A 215 24.59 23.08 -24.09
CA ASN A 215 24.52 21.72 -24.61
C ASN A 215 25.91 21.08 -24.77
N ILE A 216 26.92 21.84 -25.21
CA ILE A 216 28.32 21.38 -25.27
C ILE A 216 28.83 21.00 -23.88
N ALA A 217 28.50 21.80 -22.85
CA ALA A 217 28.89 21.49 -21.47
C ALA A 217 28.23 20.18 -20.97
N ILE A 218 26.96 19.95 -21.31
CA ILE A 218 26.24 18.71 -20.98
C ILE A 218 26.87 17.50 -21.68
N GLU A 219 27.19 17.60 -22.97
CA GLU A 219 27.84 16.54 -23.75
C GLU A 219 29.25 16.21 -23.22
N SER A 220 29.98 17.23 -22.78
CA SER A 220 31.29 17.06 -22.15
C SER A 220 31.17 16.30 -20.82
N ALA A 221 30.21 16.67 -19.97
CA ALA A 221 29.98 16.01 -18.67
C ALA A 221 29.55 14.54 -18.80
N THR A 222 28.78 14.20 -19.85
CA THR A 222 28.39 12.80 -20.10
C THR A 222 29.47 11.97 -20.78
N LYS A 223 30.63 12.56 -21.13
CA LYS A 223 31.70 11.90 -21.91
C LYS A 223 31.19 11.26 -23.20
N GLY A 224 30.14 11.82 -23.81
CA GLY A 224 29.49 11.27 -24.98
C GLY A 224 28.69 9.97 -24.75
N ALA A 225 28.45 9.54 -23.50
CA ALA A 225 27.54 8.45 -23.21
C ALA A 225 26.14 8.83 -23.70
N GLY A 226 25.62 8.06 -24.66
CA GLY A 226 24.48 8.46 -25.50
C GLY A 226 23.27 8.98 -24.72
N SER A 227 22.72 10.11 -25.17
CA SER A 227 21.46 10.73 -24.70
C SER A 227 20.23 9.80 -24.82
N ALA A 228 20.37 8.65 -25.51
CA ALA A 228 19.28 7.71 -25.74
C ALA A 228 18.68 7.11 -24.46
N GLU A 229 19.45 6.90 -23.39
CA GLU A 229 18.96 6.31 -22.12
C GLU A 229 18.86 7.30 -20.96
N ARG A 230 19.34 8.54 -21.15
CA ARG A 230 19.38 9.58 -20.12
C ARG A 230 18.33 10.66 -20.37
N LYS A 231 17.64 11.11 -19.33
CA LYS A 231 16.78 12.29 -19.37
C LYS A 231 17.57 13.47 -18.83
N ILE A 232 17.63 14.53 -19.63
CA ILE A 232 18.21 15.82 -19.24
C ILE A 232 17.06 16.71 -18.77
N VAL A 233 17.16 17.22 -17.54
CA VAL A 233 16.17 18.13 -16.95
C VAL A 233 16.89 19.43 -16.57
N ARG A 234 16.33 20.57 -16.99
CA ARG A 234 16.91 21.90 -16.73
C ARG A 234 16.04 22.64 -15.72
N HIS A 235 16.63 23.21 -14.68
CA HIS A 235 15.92 23.96 -13.64
C HIS A 235 16.53 25.36 -13.43
N GLY A 236 15.67 26.36 -13.20
CA GLY A 236 16.07 27.72 -12.82
C GLY A 236 16.79 28.55 -13.89
N GLY A 237 16.78 28.11 -15.16
CA GLY A 237 17.36 28.87 -16.27
C GLY A 237 16.37 29.89 -16.85
N GLU A 238 16.86 31.08 -17.18
CA GLU A 238 16.09 32.16 -17.80
C GLU A 238 16.62 32.44 -19.22
N LEU A 239 15.90 32.00 -20.24
CA LEU A 239 16.32 32.12 -21.64
C LEU A 239 15.67 33.35 -22.30
N HIS A 240 16.50 34.28 -22.77
CA HIS A 240 16.08 35.50 -23.48
C HIS A 240 16.82 35.59 -24.82
N LEU A 241 16.07 35.54 -25.94
CA LEU A 241 16.63 35.64 -27.32
C LEU A 241 17.75 34.62 -27.60
N GLY A 242 17.62 33.38 -27.12
CA GLY A 242 18.61 32.32 -27.32
C GLY A 242 19.85 32.42 -26.42
N ARG A 243 19.86 33.36 -25.46
CA ARG A 243 20.91 33.52 -24.45
C ARG A 243 20.33 33.47 -23.05
N TYR A 244 20.99 32.78 -22.15
CA TYR A 244 20.60 32.70 -20.76
C TYR A 244 21.02 33.99 -20.02
N SER A 245 20.06 34.70 -19.41
CA SER A 245 20.37 35.71 -18.39
C SER A 245 20.88 35.04 -17.11
N ARG A 246 20.42 33.82 -16.88
CA ARG A 246 20.84 32.92 -15.81
C ARG A 246 20.91 31.49 -16.37
N PRO A 247 22.10 30.85 -16.42
CA PRO A 247 22.22 29.48 -16.88
C PRO A 247 21.39 28.51 -16.02
N PRO A 248 20.79 27.46 -16.61
CA PRO A 248 20.06 26.46 -15.84
C PRO A 248 21.01 25.56 -15.04
N VAL A 249 20.51 25.00 -13.94
CA VAL A 249 21.14 23.83 -13.30
C VAL A 249 20.57 22.57 -13.99
N VAL A 250 21.44 21.65 -14.36
CA VAL A 250 21.08 20.48 -15.18
C VAL A 250 21.11 19.21 -14.36
N ALA A 251 20.03 18.42 -14.42
CA ALA A 251 19.98 17.05 -13.96
C ALA A 251 20.12 16.09 -15.14
N ILE A 252 21.02 15.12 -15.01
CA ILE A 252 21.11 13.97 -15.91
C ILE A 252 20.64 12.77 -15.10
N CYS A 253 19.51 12.22 -15.52
CA CYS A 253 18.81 11.14 -14.83
C CYS A 253 18.63 9.95 -15.77
N SER A 254 18.29 8.77 -15.25
CA SER A 254 17.84 7.69 -16.12
C SER A 254 16.45 7.98 -16.68
N LYS A 255 16.21 7.73 -17.97
CA LYS A 255 14.88 7.90 -18.59
C LYS A 255 13.81 7.07 -17.89
N SER A 256 14.13 5.85 -17.48
CA SER A 256 13.19 4.92 -16.82
C SER A 256 12.57 5.52 -15.56
N ARG A 257 13.31 6.35 -14.80
CA ARG A 257 12.86 7.03 -13.57
C ARG A 257 11.88 8.18 -13.85
N HIS A 258 11.79 8.64 -15.09
CA HIS A 258 10.98 9.77 -15.50
C HIS A 258 9.82 9.44 -16.43
N ILE A 259 9.74 8.19 -16.89
CA ILE A 259 8.55 7.66 -17.52
C ILE A 259 7.60 7.32 -16.39
N PRO A 260 6.40 7.96 -16.30
CA PRO A 260 5.40 7.61 -15.31
C PRO A 260 5.18 6.10 -15.33
N LEU A 261 5.03 5.49 -14.16
CA LEU A 261 4.97 4.03 -14.02
C LEU A 261 3.90 3.36 -14.90
N HIS A 262 2.80 4.07 -15.17
CA HIS A 262 1.70 3.62 -16.03
C HIS A 262 1.93 3.88 -17.53
N ALA A 263 2.91 4.70 -17.88
CA ALA A 263 3.31 5.03 -19.25
C ALA A 263 4.57 4.26 -19.69
N ARG A 264 5.10 3.38 -18.83
CA ARG A 264 6.09 2.38 -19.24
C ARG A 264 5.34 1.38 -20.10
N VAL A 265 5.45 1.52 -21.41
CA VAL A 265 4.93 0.56 -22.36
C VAL A 265 5.66 -0.75 -22.08
N ASP A 266 4.90 -1.82 -21.86
CA ASP A 266 5.47 -3.16 -21.90
C ASP A 266 5.82 -3.41 -23.38
N ASP A 267 7.04 -3.06 -23.79
CA ASP A 267 7.56 -3.35 -25.15
C ASP A 267 7.55 -4.87 -25.46
N GLU A 268 7.18 -5.71 -24.47
CA GLU A 268 7.01 -7.15 -24.58
C GLU A 268 5.99 -7.56 -25.68
N ASP A 269 4.99 -6.74 -26.02
CA ASP A 269 4.05 -7.07 -27.11
C ASP A 269 4.65 -6.92 -28.51
N THR A 270 5.85 -6.34 -28.63
CA THR A 270 6.59 -6.22 -29.91
C THR A 270 7.82 -7.12 -30.00
N ALA A 271 8.23 -7.75 -28.89
CA ALA A 271 9.32 -8.72 -28.91
C ALA A 271 8.83 -10.02 -29.57
N SER A 272 9.39 -10.34 -30.74
CA SER A 272 9.14 -11.62 -31.40
C SER A 272 9.40 -12.79 -30.46
N GLU A 273 8.60 -13.86 -30.52
CA GLU A 273 8.82 -15.13 -29.77
C GLU A 273 10.24 -15.72 -29.91
N ASP A 274 11.02 -15.22 -30.87
CA ASP A 274 12.43 -15.56 -31.11
C ASP A 274 13.46 -14.79 -30.26
N ASP A 275 13.04 -13.91 -29.34
CA ASP A 275 13.96 -13.25 -28.41
C ASP A 275 14.53 -14.30 -27.44
N LEU A 276 15.71 -14.82 -27.77
CA LEU A 276 16.36 -15.97 -27.13
C LEU A 276 16.45 -15.78 -25.61
N LYS A 277 15.64 -16.54 -24.87
CA LYS A 277 15.79 -16.72 -23.42
C LYS A 277 17.25 -17.08 -23.13
N HIS A 278 17.91 -16.29 -22.30
CA HIS A 278 19.28 -16.56 -21.86
C HIS A 278 19.31 -16.71 -20.35
N HIS A 279 20.29 -17.46 -19.86
CA HIS A 279 20.47 -17.71 -18.44
C HIS A 279 21.50 -16.74 -17.85
N VAL A 280 21.19 -16.23 -16.67
CA VAL A 280 21.97 -15.23 -15.94
C VAL A 280 22.28 -15.77 -14.54
N VAL A 281 23.52 -15.62 -14.11
CA VAL A 281 23.93 -16.01 -12.76
C VAL A 281 23.76 -14.83 -11.80
N ASP A 282 22.84 -14.97 -10.85
CA ASP A 282 22.66 -14.02 -9.75
C ASP A 282 23.38 -14.54 -8.49
N LEU A 283 24.04 -13.62 -7.78
CA LEU A 283 24.72 -13.92 -6.51
C LEU A 283 23.98 -13.27 -5.35
N HIS A 284 23.92 -13.99 -4.24
CA HIS A 284 23.35 -13.53 -2.99
C HIS A 284 24.30 -13.83 -1.84
N THR A 285 24.26 -12.98 -0.83
CA THR A 285 24.74 -13.33 0.51
C THR A 285 23.56 -13.89 1.32
N SER A 286 23.81 -14.34 2.56
CA SER A 286 22.67 -14.65 3.46
C SER A 286 21.83 -13.40 3.76
N GLU A 287 22.47 -12.22 3.74
CA GLU A 287 21.84 -10.95 4.11
C GLU A 287 21.02 -10.36 2.97
N GLN A 288 21.52 -10.32 1.73
CA GLN A 288 20.86 -9.66 0.58
C GLN A 288 21.45 -10.08 -0.78
N PRO A 289 20.79 -9.77 -1.92
CA PRO A 289 21.35 -9.96 -3.25
C PRO A 289 22.57 -9.05 -3.47
N ILE A 290 23.50 -9.49 -4.32
CA ILE A 290 24.63 -8.68 -4.81
C ILE A 290 24.19 -8.05 -6.12
N CYS A 291 23.97 -6.74 -6.12
CA CYS A 291 23.46 -6.02 -7.29
C CYS A 291 24.48 -6.01 -8.44
N ALA A 292 23.99 -6.14 -9.67
CA ALA A 292 24.83 -6.10 -10.86
C ALA A 292 25.42 -4.72 -11.16
N SER A 293 24.88 -3.63 -10.59
CA SER A 293 25.43 -2.28 -10.80
C SER A 293 26.83 -2.09 -10.20
N ILE A 294 27.29 -2.99 -9.34
CA ILE A 294 28.62 -2.95 -8.70
C ILE A 294 29.63 -3.95 -9.27
N MET A 295 29.41 -4.46 -10.49
CA MET A 295 30.28 -5.44 -11.15
C MET A 295 31.76 -5.02 -11.23
N SER A 296 32.03 -3.72 -11.36
CA SER A 296 33.39 -3.17 -11.42
C SER A 296 34.02 -2.93 -10.03
N CYS A 297 33.27 -3.11 -8.94
CA CYS A 297 33.76 -2.89 -7.59
C CYS A 297 34.71 -4.02 -7.16
N GLU A 298 35.83 -3.67 -6.53
CA GLU A 298 36.78 -4.63 -5.96
C GLU A 298 36.23 -5.28 -4.68
N LEU A 299 36.46 -6.58 -4.51
CA LEU A 299 35.87 -7.36 -3.43
C LEU A 299 36.23 -6.84 -2.03
N HIS A 300 37.44 -6.33 -1.81
CA HIS A 300 37.80 -5.75 -0.50
C HIS A 300 36.97 -4.51 -0.12
N LYS A 301 36.39 -3.80 -1.09
CA LYS A 301 35.52 -2.62 -0.86
C LYS A 301 34.08 -3.01 -0.57
N THR A 302 33.66 -4.20 -0.98
CA THR A 302 32.26 -4.67 -0.83
C THR A 302 31.86 -4.97 0.62
N GLY A 303 32.83 -5.22 1.50
CA GLY A 303 32.56 -5.65 2.88
C GLY A 303 32.18 -7.13 3.01
N LEU A 304 32.28 -7.94 1.94
CA LEU A 304 31.99 -9.39 2.01
C LEU A 304 32.85 -10.14 3.04
N LEU A 305 34.06 -9.66 3.34
CA LEU A 305 34.94 -10.25 4.36
C LEU A 305 34.27 -10.33 5.75
N TYR A 306 33.40 -9.38 6.08
CA TYR A 306 32.67 -9.37 7.36
C TYR A 306 31.60 -10.46 7.47
N LEU A 307 31.32 -11.19 6.38
CA LEU A 307 30.40 -12.32 6.36
C LEU A 307 31.10 -13.67 6.55
N ALA A 308 32.44 -13.68 6.60
CA ALA A 308 33.20 -14.90 6.74
C ALA A 308 32.89 -15.58 8.08
N LYS A 309 32.46 -16.84 8.02
CA LYS A 309 32.32 -17.73 9.19
C LYS A 309 33.46 -18.73 9.11
N ASP A 310 34.27 -18.79 10.16
CA ASP A 310 35.49 -19.61 10.20
C ASP A 310 36.43 -19.35 9.01
N GLY A 311 36.46 -18.09 8.53
CA GLY A 311 37.28 -17.67 7.39
C GLY A 311 36.68 -17.98 6.01
N VAL A 312 35.49 -18.56 5.93
CA VAL A 312 34.81 -18.91 4.67
C VAL A 312 33.57 -18.04 4.46
N ILE A 313 33.43 -17.47 3.27
CA ILE A 313 32.26 -16.68 2.87
C ILE A 313 31.31 -17.58 2.08
N ASP A 314 30.08 -17.75 2.58
CA ASP A 314 29.02 -18.45 1.84
C ASP A 314 28.37 -17.48 0.83
N ILE A 315 28.47 -17.80 -0.46
CA ILE A 315 27.81 -17.07 -1.56
C ILE A 315 26.74 -17.98 -2.16
N PHE A 316 25.49 -17.54 -2.12
CA PHE A 316 24.36 -18.27 -2.65
C PHE A 316 24.16 -17.92 -4.13
N VAL A 317 23.94 -18.92 -4.97
CA VAL A 317 23.92 -18.75 -6.43
C VAL A 317 22.61 -19.21 -7.02
N VAL A 318 22.00 -18.39 -7.87
CA VAL A 318 20.77 -18.69 -8.60
C VAL A 318 21.02 -18.55 -10.10
N ASN A 319 20.56 -19.52 -10.89
CA ASN A 319 20.69 -19.53 -12.35
C ASN A 319 19.35 -19.12 -12.99
N ARG A 320 19.12 -17.81 -13.07
CA ARG A 320 17.85 -17.22 -13.47
C ARG A 320 17.70 -17.15 -14.98
N THR A 321 16.51 -17.46 -15.50
CA THR A 321 16.16 -17.18 -16.89
C THR A 321 15.83 -15.69 -17.07
N ALA A 322 16.39 -15.07 -18.10
CA ALA A 322 16.17 -13.68 -18.47
C ALA A 322 15.73 -13.59 -19.95
N ALA A 323 14.80 -12.69 -20.23
CA ALA A 323 14.41 -12.29 -21.58
C ALA A 323 14.36 -10.76 -21.61
N GLY A 324 14.98 -10.14 -22.62
CA GLY A 324 14.96 -8.69 -22.86
C GLY A 324 15.23 -7.77 -21.66
N THR A 325 14.96 -6.48 -21.84
CA THR A 325 14.91 -5.53 -20.73
C THR A 325 13.56 -5.70 -20.02
N ALA A 326 13.56 -6.43 -18.89
CA ALA A 326 12.33 -6.70 -18.15
C ALA A 326 11.64 -5.41 -17.70
N SER A 327 10.46 -5.10 -18.24
CA SER A 327 9.62 -3.99 -17.78
C SER A 327 9.08 -4.31 -16.38
N ALA A 328 9.35 -3.45 -15.40
CA ALA A 328 8.79 -3.57 -14.06
C ALA A 328 7.32 -3.11 -14.06
N THR A 329 6.39 -4.02 -14.37
CA THR A 329 4.96 -3.80 -14.14
C THR A 329 4.70 -3.70 -12.63
N ILE A 330 3.99 -2.66 -12.20
CA ILE A 330 3.73 -2.39 -10.78
C ILE A 330 2.31 -2.74 -10.39
N GLY A 331 2.19 -3.45 -9.27
CA GLY A 331 0.95 -3.82 -8.61
C GLY A 331 1.15 -5.11 -7.83
N ARG A 332 0.49 -5.26 -6.67
CA ARG A 332 0.57 -6.49 -5.86
C ARG A 332 0.27 -7.76 -6.69
N SER A 333 -0.63 -7.67 -7.66
CA SER A 333 -0.98 -8.76 -8.57
C SER A 333 0.03 -8.97 -9.71
N ALA A 334 0.73 -7.92 -10.13
CA ALA A 334 1.65 -7.97 -11.28
C ALA A 334 2.90 -8.80 -10.99
N ILE A 335 3.33 -8.84 -9.72
CA ILE A 335 4.47 -9.64 -9.25
C ILE A 335 4.26 -11.14 -9.50
N PHE A 336 3.01 -11.61 -9.44
CA PHE A 336 2.65 -13.02 -9.62
C PHE A 336 2.30 -13.38 -11.07
N ARG A 337 2.70 -12.55 -12.06
CA ARG A 337 2.59 -12.90 -13.48
C ARG A 337 3.72 -13.82 -13.90
N ALA A 338 3.42 -14.75 -14.80
CA ALA A 338 4.43 -15.62 -15.40
C ALA A 338 5.48 -14.77 -16.11
N ARG A 339 6.74 -14.86 -15.66
CA ARG A 339 7.88 -14.12 -16.19
C ARG A 339 9.13 -15.00 -16.14
N PRO A 340 10.14 -14.75 -16.99
CA PRO A 340 11.36 -15.58 -17.02
C PRO A 340 12.04 -15.75 -15.66
N HIS A 341 12.01 -14.73 -14.81
CA HIS A 341 12.63 -14.80 -13.48
C HIS A 341 11.91 -15.69 -12.46
N TRP A 342 10.73 -16.21 -12.78
CA TRP A 342 10.04 -17.24 -12.00
C TRP A 342 10.31 -18.66 -12.51
N GLU A 343 10.97 -18.81 -13.66
CA GLU A 343 11.34 -20.11 -14.21
C GLU A 343 12.61 -20.63 -13.51
N PRO A 344 12.58 -21.83 -12.89
CA PRO A 344 13.78 -22.45 -12.37
C PRO A 344 14.66 -23.00 -13.51
N SER A 345 15.86 -23.50 -13.18
CA SER A 345 16.80 -24.02 -14.20
C SER A 345 16.21 -25.15 -15.07
N ILE A 346 15.28 -25.92 -14.53
CA ILE A 346 14.50 -26.89 -15.30
C ILE A 346 13.17 -26.24 -15.65
N SER A 347 12.99 -25.90 -16.93
CA SER A 347 11.78 -25.24 -17.43
C SER A 347 10.52 -25.96 -16.96
N GLN A 348 9.57 -25.19 -16.43
CA GLN A 348 8.28 -25.70 -15.97
C GLN A 348 7.22 -25.44 -17.03
N ASN A 349 6.26 -26.36 -17.15
CA ASN A 349 5.14 -26.16 -18.07
C ASN A 349 4.29 -24.94 -17.64
N PRO A 350 3.52 -24.31 -18.55
CA PRO A 350 2.72 -23.13 -18.23
C PRO A 350 1.76 -23.36 -17.05
N ARG A 351 1.19 -24.56 -16.97
CA ARG A 351 0.33 -24.99 -15.87
C ARG A 351 1.05 -24.97 -14.51
N GLY A 352 2.27 -25.48 -14.45
CA GLY A 352 3.10 -25.53 -13.25
C GLY A 352 3.44 -24.13 -12.77
N ILE A 353 3.90 -23.25 -13.67
CA ILE A 353 4.14 -21.83 -13.36
C ILE A 353 2.88 -21.17 -12.81
N ALA A 354 1.73 -21.36 -13.47
CA ALA A 354 0.46 -20.81 -12.99
C ALA A 354 0.07 -21.33 -11.59
N MET A 355 0.23 -22.64 -11.35
CA MET A 355 -0.03 -23.25 -10.03
C MET A 355 0.90 -22.71 -8.96
N PHE A 356 2.19 -22.57 -9.25
CA PHE A 356 3.16 -22.01 -8.31
C PHE A 356 2.83 -20.56 -7.95
N LEU A 357 2.63 -19.69 -8.93
CA LEU A 357 2.40 -18.27 -8.70
C LEU A 357 1.04 -17.98 -8.04
N SER A 358 -0.02 -18.69 -8.45
CA SER A 358 -1.33 -18.58 -7.79
C SER A 358 -1.29 -19.06 -6.34
N SER A 359 -0.63 -20.19 -6.07
CA SER A 359 -0.50 -20.72 -4.71
C SER A 359 0.36 -19.81 -3.84
N LEU A 360 1.47 -19.28 -4.38
CA LEU A 360 2.33 -18.33 -3.67
C LEU A 360 1.58 -17.05 -3.33
N ARG A 361 0.75 -16.52 -4.24
CA ARG A 361 -0.08 -15.33 -3.99
C ARG A 361 -1.07 -15.55 -2.85
N VAL A 362 -1.81 -16.66 -2.88
CA VAL A 362 -2.77 -17.00 -1.82
C VAL A 362 -2.03 -17.19 -0.50
N PHE A 363 -0.95 -17.98 -0.51
CA PHE A 363 -0.09 -18.22 0.65
C PHE A 363 0.39 -16.91 1.28
N THR A 364 0.95 -15.98 0.51
CA THR A 364 1.39 -14.68 1.04
C THR A 364 0.21 -13.88 1.57
N SER A 365 -0.93 -13.82 0.87
CA SER A 365 -2.10 -13.06 1.34
C SER A 365 -2.68 -13.55 2.66
N LEU A 366 -2.68 -14.86 2.91
CA LEU A 366 -3.15 -15.47 4.16
C LEU A 366 -2.25 -15.09 5.34
N ILE A 367 -0.98 -14.77 5.08
CA ILE A 367 0.00 -14.33 6.09
C ILE A 367 0.08 -12.80 6.17
N SER A 368 -0.25 -12.07 5.10
CA SER A 368 -0.19 -10.60 5.04
C SER A 368 -1.37 -9.89 5.69
N ALA A 369 -2.47 -10.58 5.99
CA ALA A 369 -3.68 -9.96 6.54
C ALA A 369 -3.33 -9.12 7.78
N ALA A 370 -3.92 -7.92 7.92
CA ALA A 370 -3.58 -6.97 8.99
C ALA A 370 -3.75 -7.55 10.41
N ASP A 371 -4.61 -8.56 10.55
CA ASP A 371 -4.87 -9.32 11.78
C ASP A 371 -4.02 -10.59 11.94
N SER A 372 -3.07 -10.83 11.04
CA SER A 372 -2.22 -12.02 11.11
C SER A 372 -1.29 -11.97 12.32
N ASP A 373 -1.41 -13.00 13.16
CA ASP A 373 -0.54 -13.22 14.29
C ASP A 373 0.94 -13.27 13.83
N ARG A 374 1.76 -12.31 14.30
CA ARG A 374 3.21 -12.20 14.01
C ARG A 374 3.96 -13.50 14.25
N ARG A 375 3.50 -14.33 15.20
CA ARG A 375 4.07 -15.66 15.50
C ARG A 375 3.82 -16.64 14.37
N THR A 376 2.69 -16.57 13.69
CA THR A 376 2.44 -17.33 12.45
C THR A 376 3.46 -16.97 11.40
N LYS A 377 3.69 -15.67 11.21
CA LYS A 377 4.64 -15.18 10.22
C LYS A 377 6.06 -15.64 10.52
N ASP A 378 6.49 -15.56 11.78
CA ASP A 378 7.78 -16.09 12.23
C ASP A 378 7.90 -17.61 12.02
N ALA A 379 6.87 -18.38 12.40
CA ALA A 379 6.82 -19.83 12.22
C ALA A 379 6.83 -20.25 10.73
N VAL A 380 6.19 -19.48 9.86
CA VAL A 380 6.27 -19.70 8.40
C VAL A 380 7.68 -19.50 7.88
N LEU A 381 8.37 -18.43 8.31
CA LEU A 381 9.76 -18.17 7.91
C LEU A 381 10.69 -19.26 8.43
N HIS A 382 10.47 -19.74 9.66
CA HIS A 382 11.16 -20.89 10.25
C HIS A 382 11.00 -22.16 9.41
N LEU A 383 9.78 -22.54 9.07
CA LEU A 383 9.53 -23.73 8.27
C LEU A 383 10.09 -23.60 6.85
N MET A 384 10.01 -22.42 6.25
CA MET A 384 10.62 -22.16 4.94
C MET A 384 12.15 -22.31 4.99
N ASP A 385 12.79 -21.83 6.06
CA ASP A 385 14.23 -21.98 6.27
C ASP A 385 14.63 -23.45 6.47
N LEU A 386 13.88 -24.22 7.27
CA LEU A 386 14.13 -25.65 7.46
C LEU A 386 14.02 -26.46 6.16
N ILE A 387 13.00 -26.17 5.35
CA ILE A 387 12.69 -26.89 4.11
C ILE A 387 13.67 -26.52 2.99
N SER A 388 13.96 -25.23 2.82
CA SER A 388 14.81 -24.75 1.74
C SER A 388 16.30 -24.76 2.09
N LYS A 389 16.64 -24.53 3.37
CA LYS A 389 17.98 -24.21 3.87
C LYS A 389 18.67 -23.09 3.08
N PHE A 390 17.88 -22.23 2.45
CA PHE A 390 18.33 -21.21 1.50
C PHE A 390 17.90 -19.82 1.97
N PRO A 391 18.72 -19.13 2.80
CA PRO A 391 18.40 -17.83 3.39
C PRO A 391 17.89 -16.76 2.41
N PRO A 392 18.39 -16.65 1.16
CA PRO A 392 17.85 -15.69 0.20
C PRO A 392 16.35 -15.87 -0.08
N CYS A 393 15.83 -17.12 -0.06
CA CYS A 393 14.41 -17.42 -0.23
C CYS A 393 13.59 -16.92 0.96
N VAL A 394 14.05 -17.16 2.20
CA VAL A 394 13.37 -16.73 3.43
C VAL A 394 13.19 -15.22 3.46
N ARG A 395 14.26 -14.48 3.14
CA ARG A 395 14.23 -13.01 3.10
C ARG A 395 13.32 -12.48 1.99
N ALA A 396 13.42 -13.03 0.78
CA ALA A 396 12.59 -12.63 -0.35
C ALA A 396 11.10 -12.94 -0.09
N LEU A 397 10.80 -14.04 0.60
CA LEU A 397 9.45 -14.38 1.00
C LEU A 397 8.87 -13.37 1.99
N LEU A 398 9.67 -12.88 2.96
CA LEU A 398 9.21 -11.82 3.86
C LEU A 398 8.85 -10.53 3.09
N LEU A 399 9.61 -10.15 2.07
CA LEU A 399 9.26 -9.00 1.23
C LEU A 399 7.89 -9.18 0.57
N LEU A 400 7.61 -10.37 0.02
CA LEU A 400 6.29 -10.68 -0.56
C LEU A 400 5.17 -10.65 0.48
N ILE A 401 5.40 -11.22 1.67
CA ILE A 401 4.42 -11.20 2.78
C ILE A 401 4.17 -9.77 3.26
N ASP A 402 5.15 -8.88 3.22
CA ASP A 402 4.95 -7.45 3.52
C ASP A 402 4.23 -6.69 2.38
N GLY A 403 3.92 -7.36 1.26
CA GLY A 403 3.36 -6.74 0.07
C GLY A 403 4.34 -5.82 -0.65
N LYS A 404 5.65 -5.99 -0.44
CA LYS A 404 6.72 -5.29 -1.15
C LYS A 404 7.03 -6.01 -2.47
N THR A 405 7.49 -5.25 -3.46
CA THR A 405 7.94 -5.81 -4.73
C THR A 405 9.31 -6.48 -4.55
N VAL A 406 9.40 -7.73 -4.99
CA VAL A 406 10.68 -8.45 -5.10
C VAL A 406 11.34 -8.17 -6.44
N SER A 407 12.66 -8.07 -6.44
CA SER A 407 13.49 -7.96 -7.63
C SER A 407 13.60 -9.29 -8.38
N PRO A 408 13.97 -9.30 -9.68
CA PRO A 408 14.14 -10.55 -10.44
C PRO A 408 15.06 -11.59 -9.78
N PRO A 409 16.23 -11.23 -9.19
CA PRO A 409 17.06 -12.19 -8.44
C PRO A 409 16.34 -12.79 -7.24
N GLU A 410 15.51 -12.00 -6.55
CA GLU A 410 14.74 -12.45 -5.38
C GLU A 410 13.60 -13.40 -5.78
N SER A 411 12.88 -13.11 -6.86
CA SER A 411 11.89 -14.02 -7.43
C SER A 411 12.51 -15.36 -7.80
N ALA A 412 13.67 -15.34 -8.45
CA ALA A 412 14.38 -16.56 -8.82
C ALA A 412 14.88 -17.34 -7.60
N ALA A 413 15.35 -16.66 -6.55
CA ALA A 413 15.71 -17.31 -5.29
C ALA A 413 14.53 -18.08 -4.67
N ILE A 414 13.31 -17.52 -4.70
CA ILE A 414 12.10 -18.22 -4.24
C ILE A 414 11.78 -19.39 -5.18
N ALA A 415 11.71 -19.14 -6.49
CA ALA A 415 11.34 -20.16 -7.47
C ALA A 415 12.26 -21.38 -7.40
N HIS A 416 13.58 -21.18 -7.38
CA HIS A 416 14.53 -22.29 -7.33
C HIS A 416 14.52 -23.00 -5.97
N ALA A 417 14.40 -22.28 -4.86
CA ALA A 417 14.32 -22.90 -3.54
C ALA A 417 13.07 -23.77 -3.39
N VAL A 418 11.93 -23.28 -3.86
CA VAL A 418 10.66 -24.02 -3.86
C VAL A 418 10.71 -25.19 -4.84
N TYR A 419 11.30 -25.01 -6.04
CA TYR A 419 11.49 -26.08 -7.01
C TYR A 419 12.27 -27.24 -6.38
N GLU A 420 13.42 -26.94 -5.79
CA GLU A 420 14.25 -27.96 -5.16
C GLU A 420 13.52 -28.59 -3.97
N ALA A 421 12.85 -27.80 -3.12
CA ALA A 421 12.04 -28.31 -2.01
C ALA A 421 10.99 -29.33 -2.48
N LEU A 422 10.24 -29.00 -3.52
CA LEU A 422 9.25 -29.89 -4.12
C LEU A 422 9.88 -31.14 -4.72
N HIS A 423 10.92 -30.96 -5.53
CA HIS A 423 11.62 -32.02 -6.24
C HIS A 423 12.28 -33.02 -5.28
N SER A 424 12.86 -32.57 -4.16
CA SER A 424 13.56 -33.46 -3.23
C SER A 424 12.70 -34.04 -2.11
N ALA A 425 11.63 -33.36 -1.68
CA ALA A 425 10.94 -33.68 -0.43
C ALA A 425 9.48 -34.15 -0.60
N LEU A 426 8.80 -33.76 -1.69
CA LEU A 426 7.33 -33.77 -1.72
C LEU A 426 6.70 -34.56 -2.86
N ILE A 427 7.38 -34.75 -3.98
CA ILE A 427 6.73 -35.35 -5.15
C ILE A 427 7.24 -36.78 -5.36
N PRO A 428 6.48 -37.80 -4.89
CA PRO A 428 6.64 -39.15 -5.42
C PRO A 428 6.49 -39.11 -6.93
N THR A 429 7.32 -39.89 -7.63
CA THR A 429 7.22 -40.11 -9.08
C THR A 429 5.82 -40.53 -9.54
N GLY A 430 4.91 -40.93 -8.63
CA GLY A 430 3.52 -41.27 -8.93
C GLY A 430 2.59 -40.10 -9.34
N ILE A 431 2.84 -38.83 -8.97
CA ILE A 431 1.96 -37.70 -9.37
C ILE A 431 2.39 -37.03 -10.67
N ILE A 432 3.68 -36.68 -10.76
CA ILE A 432 4.23 -35.98 -11.94
C ILE A 432 4.82 -36.95 -12.96
N GLY A 433 4.98 -38.23 -12.62
CA GLY A 433 5.74 -39.17 -13.43
C GLY A 433 7.25 -38.96 -13.26
N SER A 434 7.99 -39.21 -14.33
CA SER A 434 9.40 -38.80 -14.49
C SER A 434 9.54 -37.39 -15.10
N ASP A 435 8.44 -36.65 -15.25
CA ASP A 435 8.42 -35.36 -15.91
C ASP A 435 8.73 -34.22 -14.92
N THR A 436 9.98 -33.79 -14.91
CA THR A 436 10.48 -32.71 -14.05
C THR A 436 9.98 -31.32 -14.44
N SER A 437 9.28 -31.18 -15.59
CA SER A 437 8.63 -29.93 -16.00
C SER A 437 7.32 -29.65 -15.24
N ARG A 438 6.84 -30.62 -14.45
CA ARG A 438 5.56 -30.56 -13.73
C ARG A 438 5.72 -30.37 -12.22
N VAL A 439 6.94 -30.22 -11.72
CA VAL A 439 7.23 -30.12 -10.27
C VAL A 439 6.43 -29.00 -9.61
N PHE A 440 6.31 -27.83 -10.26
CA PHE A 440 5.56 -26.71 -9.71
C PHE A 440 4.04 -26.94 -9.58
N GLU A 441 3.47 -27.97 -10.21
CA GLU A 441 2.08 -28.35 -9.95
C GLU A 441 1.85 -28.77 -8.49
N GLY A 442 2.91 -29.18 -7.78
CA GLY A 442 2.88 -29.55 -6.35
C GLY A 442 2.95 -28.36 -5.37
N SER A 443 3.15 -27.13 -5.84
CA SER A 443 3.42 -25.97 -4.98
C SER A 443 2.38 -25.71 -3.90
N ARG A 444 1.09 -25.89 -4.22
CA ARG A 444 -0.02 -25.76 -3.25
C ARG A 444 0.08 -26.73 -2.08
N LEU A 445 0.63 -27.93 -2.30
CA LEU A 445 0.77 -28.96 -1.27
C LEU A 445 1.85 -28.53 -0.27
N LEU A 446 2.99 -28.03 -0.78
CA LEU A 446 4.06 -27.47 0.05
C LEU A 446 3.55 -26.28 0.87
N PHE A 447 2.92 -25.30 0.22
CA PHE A 447 2.45 -24.09 0.91
C PHE A 447 1.35 -24.40 1.93
N GLY A 448 0.43 -25.32 1.60
CA GLY A 448 -0.58 -25.80 2.55
C GLY A 448 0.05 -26.47 3.77
N PHE A 449 1.04 -27.34 3.54
CA PHE A 449 1.78 -27.99 4.62
C PHE A 449 2.49 -26.97 5.52
N ILE A 450 3.18 -25.98 4.94
CA ILE A 450 3.85 -24.92 5.70
C ILE A 450 2.84 -24.15 6.57
N LEU A 451 1.69 -23.76 6.03
CA LEU A 451 0.67 -23.05 6.82
C LEU A 451 0.12 -23.89 7.97
N GLU A 452 -0.11 -25.18 7.74
CA GLU A 452 -0.62 -26.08 8.78
C GLU A 452 0.40 -26.31 9.88
N LYS A 453 1.66 -26.61 9.53
CA LYS A 453 2.72 -26.78 10.52
C LYS A 453 3.02 -25.49 11.26
N ALA A 454 2.94 -24.35 10.58
CA ALA A 454 3.13 -23.04 11.22
C ALA A 454 2.10 -22.78 12.31
N ARG A 455 0.94 -23.44 12.33
CA ARG A 455 -0.03 -23.33 13.43
C ARG A 455 0.43 -24.05 14.70
N THR A 456 1.12 -25.18 14.55
CA THR A 456 1.53 -26.03 15.68
C THR A 456 2.95 -25.74 16.16
N THR A 457 3.81 -25.13 15.33
CA THR A 457 5.21 -24.82 15.67
C THR A 457 5.42 -23.42 16.25
N LYS A 458 4.37 -22.59 16.36
CA LYS A 458 4.49 -21.23 16.90
C LYS A 458 5.11 -21.23 18.30
N LEU A 459 6.01 -20.29 18.54
CA LEU A 459 6.52 -20.04 19.88
C LEU A 459 5.37 -19.56 20.79
N SER A 460 5.35 -20.07 22.02
CA SER A 460 4.37 -19.65 23.04
C SER A 460 4.63 -18.21 23.50
N SER A 461 3.60 -17.52 23.98
CA SER A 461 3.74 -16.15 24.52
C SER A 461 4.65 -16.07 25.74
N SER A 462 4.81 -17.17 26.48
CA SER A 462 5.78 -17.27 27.57
C SER A 462 7.23 -17.39 27.10
N THR A 463 7.49 -17.84 25.87
CA THR A 463 8.85 -18.11 25.36
C THR A 463 9.47 -16.87 24.69
N ALA A 464 8.65 -16.04 24.06
CA ALA A 464 9.10 -14.85 23.33
C ALA A 464 8.00 -13.79 23.32
N ALA A 465 8.35 -12.53 23.55
CA ALA A 465 7.46 -11.40 23.30
C ALA A 465 7.26 -11.20 21.78
N ASP A 466 6.16 -10.58 21.36
CA ASP A 466 5.83 -10.42 19.93
C ASP A 466 6.85 -9.56 19.14
N ASP A 467 7.60 -8.71 19.85
CA ASP A 467 8.66 -7.87 19.28
C ASP A 467 10.01 -8.60 19.15
N ASP A 468 10.13 -9.77 19.77
CA ASP A 468 11.38 -10.52 19.90
C ASP A 468 11.17 -11.94 19.39
N LEU A 469 10.65 -12.10 18.18
CA LEU A 469 10.50 -13.41 17.53
C LEU A 469 11.75 -13.71 16.69
N PRO A 470 12.37 -14.91 16.77
CA PRO A 470 13.73 -15.12 16.26
C PRO A 470 13.95 -14.76 14.79
N TYR A 471 13.06 -15.18 13.87
CA TYR A 471 13.23 -14.90 12.45
C TYR A 471 12.94 -13.44 12.12
N LEU A 472 11.86 -12.88 12.65
CA LEU A 472 11.51 -11.48 12.44
C LEU A 472 12.53 -10.52 13.05
N ALA A 473 13.07 -10.82 14.24
CA ALA A 473 14.12 -10.05 14.89
C ALA A 473 15.47 -10.15 14.14
N SER A 474 15.68 -11.22 13.38
CA SER A 474 16.87 -11.41 12.53
C SER A 474 16.73 -10.78 11.15
N LEU A 475 15.54 -10.27 10.80
CA LEU A 475 15.23 -9.58 9.55
C LEU A 475 15.18 -8.08 9.81
N GLU A 476 16.30 -7.40 9.56
CA GLU A 476 16.49 -5.99 9.89
C GLU A 476 16.34 -5.11 8.64
N SER A 477 15.66 -3.97 8.77
CA SER A 477 15.58 -2.98 7.70
C SER A 477 16.59 -1.87 7.92
N PHE A 478 17.48 -1.67 6.97
CA PHE A 478 18.47 -0.58 6.95
C PHE A 478 17.97 0.54 6.06
N ASP A 479 17.84 1.75 6.62
CA ASP A 479 17.56 2.95 5.83
C ASP A 479 18.88 3.49 5.27
N VAL A 480 19.00 3.46 3.94
CA VAL A 480 20.17 3.93 3.18
C VAL A 480 19.80 5.12 2.30
N ARG A 481 18.83 5.91 2.75
CA ARG A 481 18.42 7.17 2.11
C ARG A 481 19.45 8.25 2.31
N ASP A 482 19.72 8.96 1.23
CA ASP A 482 20.45 10.21 1.26
C ASP A 482 19.59 11.28 1.93
N LEU A 483 20.13 11.91 2.97
CA LEU A 483 19.45 12.92 3.78
C LEU A 483 18.90 14.10 2.95
N LYS A 484 19.57 14.46 1.86
CA LYS A 484 19.25 15.66 1.06
C LYS A 484 18.39 15.36 -0.14
N THR A 485 18.69 14.26 -0.83
CA THR A 485 18.00 13.91 -2.07
C THR A 485 16.80 12.99 -1.82
N GLY A 486 16.81 12.23 -0.72
CA GLY A 486 15.87 11.16 -0.43
C GLY A 486 16.10 9.88 -1.24
N GLU A 487 17.11 9.88 -2.12
CA GLU A 487 17.45 8.76 -3.00
C GLU A 487 18.31 7.72 -2.28
N ALA A 488 18.38 6.50 -2.83
CA ALA A 488 19.21 5.44 -2.31
C ALA A 488 20.71 5.71 -2.54
N VAL A 489 21.49 5.64 -1.46
CA VAL A 489 22.93 5.85 -1.45
C VAL A 489 23.68 4.60 -1.90
N LEU A 490 24.72 4.78 -2.71
CA LEU A 490 25.65 3.74 -3.15
C LEU A 490 26.94 3.76 -2.33
N HIS A 491 27.52 4.94 -2.08
CA HIS A 491 28.73 5.10 -1.27
C HIS A 491 28.45 5.96 -0.03
N PRO A 492 27.95 5.36 1.06
CA PRO A 492 27.49 6.14 2.21
C PRO A 492 28.61 6.81 2.98
N VAL A 493 28.39 8.08 3.27
CA VAL A 493 29.16 8.87 4.23
C VAL A 493 28.25 9.21 5.39
N GLN A 494 28.54 8.66 6.56
CA GLN A 494 27.80 8.98 7.78
C GLN A 494 28.17 10.38 8.24
N THR A 495 27.17 11.18 8.58
CA THR A 495 27.34 12.48 9.22
C THR A 495 26.49 12.56 10.48
N LYS A 496 26.65 13.63 11.27
CA LYS A 496 25.80 13.87 12.45
C LYS A 496 24.32 14.03 12.12
N SER A 497 24.00 14.45 10.90
CA SER A 497 22.63 14.73 10.47
C SER A 497 21.97 13.56 9.73
N GLY A 498 22.74 12.53 9.36
CA GLY A 498 22.27 11.41 8.55
C GLY A 498 23.31 10.92 7.54
N ILE A 499 22.89 9.99 6.68
CA ILE A 499 23.73 9.42 5.62
C ILE A 499 23.64 10.32 4.37
N LEU A 500 24.78 10.50 3.70
CA LEU A 500 24.87 11.17 2.40
C LEU A 500 25.62 10.30 1.40
N GLU A 501 25.32 10.49 0.12
CA GLU A 501 26.15 9.99 -0.96
C GLU A 501 27.53 10.64 -0.95
N ARG A 502 28.60 9.85 -1.11
CA ARG A 502 29.98 10.35 -1.01
C ARG A 502 30.27 11.49 -1.97
N SER A 503 29.79 11.39 -3.21
CA SER A 503 29.96 12.43 -4.22
C SER A 503 29.32 13.75 -3.80
N LEU A 504 28.14 13.70 -3.18
CA LEU A 504 27.45 14.88 -2.68
C LEU A 504 28.13 15.44 -1.42
N PHE A 505 28.61 14.58 -0.54
CA PHE A 505 29.43 14.99 0.61
C PHE A 505 30.69 15.74 0.14
N SER A 506 31.44 15.19 -0.83
CA SER A 506 32.60 15.85 -1.43
C SER A 506 32.25 17.18 -2.10
N ALA A 507 31.05 17.32 -2.66
CA ALA A 507 30.60 18.59 -3.21
C ALA A 507 30.39 19.66 -2.12
N PHE A 508 30.01 19.26 -0.90
CA PHE A 508 29.86 20.15 0.25
C PHE A 508 31.13 20.39 1.05
N ASP A 509 32.15 19.54 0.91
CA ASP A 509 33.41 19.64 1.65
C ASP A 509 34.20 20.92 1.31
N GLU A 510 35.21 21.26 2.11
CA GLU A 510 36.07 22.42 1.86
C GLU A 510 36.76 22.28 0.49
N GLY A 511 36.48 23.22 -0.43
CA GLY A 511 36.97 23.19 -1.81
C GLY A 511 36.05 22.45 -2.80
N GLY A 512 34.95 21.85 -2.34
CA GLY A 512 33.91 21.27 -3.17
C GLY A 512 33.09 22.32 -3.95
N VAL A 513 32.41 21.86 -5.00
CA VAL A 513 31.62 22.73 -5.92
C VAL A 513 30.48 23.47 -5.21
N LEU A 514 29.97 22.91 -4.12
CA LEU A 514 28.91 23.46 -3.28
C LEU A 514 29.40 23.90 -1.89
N ALA A 515 30.71 24.06 -1.68
CA ALA A 515 31.31 24.42 -0.39
C ALA A 515 30.81 25.76 0.19
N HIS A 516 30.26 26.64 -0.65
CA HIS A 516 29.71 27.94 -0.25
C HIS A 516 28.20 28.03 -0.43
N SER A 517 27.55 26.93 -0.78
CA SER A 517 26.09 26.89 -0.93
C SER A 517 25.42 26.94 0.43
N HIS A 518 24.29 27.66 0.54
CA HIS A 518 23.43 27.58 1.72
C HIS A 518 22.88 26.17 1.99
N LEU A 519 22.95 25.28 0.99
CA LEU A 519 22.62 23.86 1.14
C LEU A 519 23.63 23.11 2.01
N GLN A 520 24.86 23.63 2.13
CA GLN A 520 25.96 23.06 2.91
C GLN A 520 25.57 23.04 4.39
N PRO A 521 25.20 21.87 4.94
CA PRO A 521 25.11 21.73 6.38
C PRO A 521 26.54 21.79 6.94
N ARG A 522 26.71 22.11 8.23
CA ARG A 522 27.99 21.87 8.93
C ARG A 522 28.20 20.36 9.05
N LEU A 523 28.57 19.71 7.96
CA LEU A 523 28.73 18.27 7.85
C LEU A 523 30.13 17.90 8.31
N ALA A 524 30.20 17.24 9.46
CA ALA A 524 31.39 16.51 9.85
C ALA A 524 31.20 15.04 9.48
N GLN A 525 32.14 14.48 8.73
CA GLN A 525 32.18 13.04 8.49
C GLN A 525 32.35 12.32 9.82
N MET A 526 31.53 11.30 10.03
CA MET A 526 31.66 10.33 11.11
C MET A 526 32.15 9.01 10.53
N GLU A 527 32.62 8.11 11.41
CA GLU A 527 32.92 6.74 11.02
C GLU A 527 31.63 6.06 10.52
N THR A 528 31.60 5.69 9.24
CA THR A 528 30.48 4.94 8.68
C THR A 528 30.57 3.49 9.18
N PRO A 529 29.57 2.95 9.88
CA PRO A 529 29.54 1.55 10.26
C PRO A 529 29.74 0.64 9.05
N SER A 530 30.62 -0.35 9.16
CA SER A 530 30.97 -1.25 8.04
C SER A 530 29.75 -1.97 7.46
N ALA A 531 28.76 -2.29 8.31
CA ALA A 531 27.48 -2.84 7.89
C ALA A 531 26.72 -1.91 6.93
N ILE A 532 26.56 -0.63 7.27
CA ILE A 532 25.85 0.35 6.41
C ILE A 532 26.55 0.47 5.05
N GLY A 533 27.88 0.58 5.06
CA GLY A 533 28.69 0.62 3.84
C GLY A 533 28.49 -0.59 2.95
N ARG A 534 28.54 -1.80 3.54
CA ARG A 534 28.30 -3.07 2.85
C ARG A 534 26.88 -3.15 2.29
N HIS A 535 25.86 -2.87 3.09
CA HIS A 535 24.46 -3.03 2.68
C HIS A 535 24.06 -2.07 1.56
N ALA A 536 24.47 -0.80 1.65
CA ALA A 536 24.24 0.19 0.61
C ALA A 536 24.93 -0.20 -0.71
N LEU A 537 26.19 -0.64 -0.62
CA LEU A 537 26.99 -1.00 -1.79
C LEU A 537 26.47 -2.29 -2.45
N LEU A 538 26.24 -3.36 -1.69
CA LEU A 538 25.69 -4.62 -2.22
C LEU A 538 24.28 -4.44 -2.80
N ALA A 539 23.49 -3.48 -2.30
CA ALA A 539 22.17 -3.13 -2.86
C ALA A 539 22.28 -2.27 -4.14
N GLY A 540 23.49 -1.86 -4.53
CA GLY A 540 23.75 -1.13 -5.76
C GLY A 540 23.07 0.24 -5.83
N GLY A 541 22.68 0.82 -4.68
CA GLY A 541 21.88 2.03 -4.60
C GLY A 541 20.54 1.92 -5.33
N ALA A 542 19.94 0.72 -5.39
CA ALA A 542 18.66 0.50 -6.08
C ALA A 542 17.43 0.81 -5.20
N SER A 543 17.55 0.59 -3.88
CA SER A 543 16.45 0.80 -2.92
C SER A 543 16.89 1.69 -1.75
N PRO A 544 16.05 2.66 -1.32
CA PRO A 544 16.33 3.51 -0.17
C PRO A 544 16.27 2.74 1.16
N ALA A 545 15.62 1.58 1.19
CA ALA A 545 15.57 0.72 2.36
C ALA A 545 15.95 -0.71 1.96
N VAL A 546 16.85 -1.33 2.70
CA VAL A 546 17.36 -2.68 2.43
C VAL A 546 16.96 -3.59 3.59
N LEU A 547 16.14 -4.60 3.29
CA LEU A 547 15.84 -5.66 4.25
C LEU A 547 16.96 -6.70 4.18
N ILE A 548 17.58 -6.98 5.33
CA ILE A 548 18.67 -7.96 5.46
C ILE A 548 18.24 -9.15 6.32
N PHE A 549 18.78 -10.33 6.07
CA PHE A 549 18.60 -11.50 6.93
C PHE A 549 19.90 -11.92 7.62
N ASN A 550 19.99 -11.64 8.92
CA ASN A 550 21.17 -11.93 9.73
C ASN A 550 21.08 -13.34 10.32
N VAL A 551 21.56 -14.33 9.57
CA VAL A 551 21.58 -15.74 10.00
C VAL A 551 22.43 -15.94 11.28
N SER A 552 23.48 -15.13 11.49
CA SER A 552 24.28 -15.23 12.72
C SER A 552 23.49 -14.83 13.95
N ARG A 553 22.68 -13.77 13.85
CA ARG A 553 21.75 -13.34 14.90
C ARG A 553 20.69 -14.42 15.17
N LEU A 554 20.11 -14.99 14.12
CA LEU A 554 19.14 -16.08 14.24
C LEU A 554 19.72 -17.28 15.01
N MET A 555 20.94 -17.69 14.67
CA MET A 555 21.58 -18.84 15.32
C MET A 555 21.99 -18.55 16.78
N ALA A 556 22.31 -17.30 17.10
CA ALA A 556 22.66 -16.88 18.46
C ALA A 556 21.44 -16.86 19.41
N ASP A 557 20.24 -16.63 18.87
CA ASP A 557 18.98 -16.55 19.63
C ASP A 557 17.92 -17.54 19.09
N TYR A 558 18.37 -18.74 18.73
CA TYR A 558 17.48 -19.76 18.20
C TYR A 558 16.63 -20.37 19.32
N ARG A 559 15.31 -20.16 19.26
CA ARG A 559 14.37 -20.56 20.32
C ARG A 559 13.36 -21.64 19.91
N TYR A 560 13.38 -22.10 18.67
CA TYR A 560 12.49 -23.18 18.26
C TYR A 560 12.97 -24.55 18.83
N PRO A 561 12.04 -25.44 19.27
CA PRO A 561 12.42 -26.70 19.91
C PRO A 561 13.21 -27.67 19.04
N ASP A 562 13.11 -27.54 17.71
CA ASP A 562 13.75 -28.42 16.74
C ASP A 562 15.25 -28.14 16.55
N ALA A 563 15.80 -27.09 17.18
CA ALA A 563 17.20 -26.71 17.08
C ALA A 563 17.72 -26.51 15.64
N GLY A 564 16.85 -26.14 14.70
CA GLY A 564 17.20 -25.96 13.29
C GLY A 564 17.27 -27.27 12.51
N HIS A 565 16.71 -28.36 13.04
CA HIS A 565 16.73 -29.68 12.40
C HIS A 565 15.33 -30.04 11.90
N PRO A 566 15.15 -30.28 10.59
CA PRO A 566 13.84 -30.61 10.03
C PRO A 566 13.14 -31.78 10.73
N GLN A 567 13.90 -32.79 11.16
CA GLN A 567 13.41 -33.98 11.87
C GLN A 567 12.76 -33.66 13.22
N GLY A 568 13.14 -32.54 13.86
CA GLY A 568 12.54 -32.09 15.10
C GLY A 568 11.25 -31.28 14.90
N ALA A 569 11.06 -30.70 13.71
CA ALA A 569 9.91 -29.85 13.40
C ALA A 569 8.75 -30.61 12.75
N PHE A 570 9.05 -31.57 11.88
CA PHE A 570 8.05 -32.39 11.21
C PHE A 570 8.62 -33.73 10.75
N ASP A 571 7.76 -34.75 10.66
CA ASP A 571 8.13 -36.04 10.08
C ASP A 571 8.22 -35.91 8.55
N ALA A 572 9.38 -36.26 7.98
CA ALA A 572 9.58 -36.27 6.53
C ALA A 572 8.62 -37.23 5.82
N GLY A 573 8.12 -38.26 6.51
CA GLY A 573 7.07 -39.15 6.01
C GLY A 573 5.78 -38.42 5.66
N GLU A 574 5.41 -37.34 6.38
CA GLU A 574 4.20 -36.57 6.09
C GLU A 574 4.27 -35.87 4.73
N LEU A 575 5.45 -35.38 4.34
CA LEU A 575 5.69 -34.78 3.02
C LEU A 575 5.59 -35.80 1.88
N SER A 576 5.61 -37.10 2.17
CA SER A 576 5.39 -38.14 1.16
C SER A 576 3.92 -38.57 1.02
N GLN A 577 3.05 -38.20 1.97
CA GLN A 577 1.65 -38.63 2.01
C GLN A 577 0.72 -37.68 1.27
N LEU A 578 0.51 -37.96 -0.02
CA LEU A 578 -0.22 -37.10 -0.93
C LEU A 578 -1.68 -36.82 -0.54
N SER A 579 -2.38 -37.81 0.01
CA SER A 579 -3.76 -37.64 0.50
C SER A 579 -3.82 -36.66 1.67
N HIS A 580 -2.90 -36.80 2.62
CA HIS A 580 -2.78 -35.89 3.76
C HIS A 580 -2.47 -34.46 3.29
N LEU A 581 -1.49 -34.30 2.40
CA LEU A 581 -1.11 -32.99 1.86
C LEU A 581 -2.24 -32.32 1.07
N ALA A 582 -3.02 -33.10 0.30
CA ALA A 582 -4.16 -32.59 -0.44
C ALA A 582 -5.26 -32.08 0.50
N GLU A 583 -5.53 -32.81 1.59
CA GLU A 583 -6.47 -32.40 2.63
C GLU A 583 -6.00 -31.12 3.35
N VAL A 584 -4.71 -31.06 3.70
CA VAL A 584 -4.10 -29.89 4.34
C VAL A 584 -4.14 -28.66 3.42
N ALA A 585 -3.85 -28.83 2.14
CA ALA A 585 -3.96 -27.74 1.17
C ALA A 585 -5.41 -27.23 1.06
N ALA A 586 -6.40 -28.13 1.04
CA ALA A 586 -7.81 -27.75 1.01
C ALA A 586 -8.24 -26.98 2.27
N ARG A 587 -7.85 -27.45 3.46
CA ARG A 587 -8.12 -26.75 4.74
C ARG A 587 -7.51 -25.35 4.80
N ASN A 588 -6.42 -25.12 4.06
CA ASN A 588 -5.74 -23.83 3.97
C ASN A 588 -6.14 -23.00 2.75
N GLN A 589 -7.32 -23.25 2.15
CA GLN A 589 -7.85 -22.49 1.01
C GLN A 589 -6.93 -22.52 -0.23
N LEU A 590 -6.07 -23.54 -0.35
CA LEU A 590 -5.21 -23.80 -1.50
C LEU A 590 -5.77 -24.93 -2.39
N SER A 591 -7.06 -25.27 -2.23
CA SER A 591 -7.76 -26.23 -3.09
C SER A 591 -8.07 -25.63 -4.46
N VAL A 592 -7.88 -26.44 -5.51
CA VAL A 592 -8.41 -26.13 -6.83
C VAL A 592 -9.81 -26.71 -6.88
N HIS A 593 -10.83 -25.86 -6.83
CA HIS A 593 -12.19 -26.27 -7.14
C HIS A 593 -12.22 -26.72 -8.61
N ARG A 594 -12.72 -27.92 -8.87
CA ARG A 594 -13.03 -28.30 -10.27
C ARG A 594 -14.05 -27.30 -10.82
N PRO A 595 -14.07 -27.01 -12.14
CA PRO A 595 -15.11 -26.17 -12.73
C PRO A 595 -16.53 -26.60 -12.33
N THR A 596 -16.75 -27.91 -12.15
CA THR A 596 -18.02 -28.50 -11.65
C THR A 596 -18.32 -28.22 -10.17
N GLN A 597 -17.31 -27.93 -9.35
CA GLN A 597 -17.43 -27.59 -7.94
C GLN A 597 -17.54 -26.07 -7.71
N LEU A 598 -17.23 -25.24 -8.71
CA LEU A 598 -17.40 -23.79 -8.63
C LEU A 598 -18.89 -23.40 -8.66
N ALA A 599 -19.76 -24.21 -9.27
CA ALA A 599 -21.21 -24.01 -9.26
C ALA A 599 -21.88 -24.36 -7.91
N SER A 600 -21.19 -25.06 -7.00
CA SER A 600 -21.72 -25.52 -5.72
C SER A 600 -20.90 -25.08 -4.50
N ALA A 601 -19.89 -24.23 -4.68
CA ALA A 601 -19.03 -23.73 -3.59
C ALA A 601 -19.70 -22.68 -2.68
N GLY A 602 -21.02 -22.49 -2.81
CA GLY A 602 -21.79 -21.59 -1.97
C GLY A 602 -23.09 -22.22 -1.49
N GLU A 603 -23.03 -23.37 -0.81
CA GLU A 603 -23.96 -23.71 0.28
C GLU A 603 -23.61 -25.07 0.91
N SER A 604 -23.99 -25.20 2.18
CA SER A 604 -23.74 -26.28 3.14
C SER A 604 -23.54 -27.70 2.58
N THR A 605 -22.60 -28.42 3.18
CA THR A 605 -22.31 -29.85 2.99
C THR A 605 -23.58 -30.72 2.98
N MET A 606 -24.09 -31.03 1.78
CA MET A 606 -25.11 -32.06 1.57
C MET A 606 -24.41 -33.40 1.32
N ASN A 607 -24.78 -34.41 2.11
CA ASN A 607 -24.15 -35.73 2.10
C ASN A 607 -24.44 -36.45 0.77
N THR A 608 -23.40 -36.65 -0.04
CA THR A 608 -23.46 -37.27 -1.38
C THR A 608 -24.08 -38.67 -1.36
N THR A 609 -23.95 -39.40 -0.26
CA THR A 609 -24.56 -40.74 -0.11
C THR A 609 -26.08 -40.69 -0.03
N VAL A 610 -26.65 -39.60 0.50
CA VAL A 610 -28.10 -39.37 0.57
C VAL A 610 -28.64 -38.97 -0.80
N VAL A 611 -27.89 -38.17 -1.55
CA VAL A 611 -28.25 -37.78 -2.93
C VAL A 611 -28.19 -38.98 -3.86
N GLU A 612 -27.18 -39.86 -3.75
CA GLU A 612 -27.13 -41.11 -4.51
C GLU A 612 -28.31 -42.04 -4.19
N GLN A 613 -28.69 -42.17 -2.91
CA GLN A 613 -29.85 -42.98 -2.52
C GLN A 613 -31.18 -42.39 -3.02
N LEU A 614 -31.28 -41.06 -3.14
CA LEU A 614 -32.48 -40.38 -3.64
C LEU A 614 -32.58 -40.41 -5.17
N ILE A 615 -31.43 -40.41 -5.88
CA ILE A 615 -31.39 -40.36 -7.35
C ILE A 615 -31.37 -41.76 -7.98
N ALA A 616 -30.85 -42.79 -7.29
CA ALA A 616 -30.78 -44.16 -7.82
C ALA A 616 -32.14 -44.74 -8.28
N PRO A 617 -33.28 -44.54 -7.58
CA PRO A 617 -34.59 -45.00 -8.06
C PRO A 617 -35.05 -44.26 -9.33
N ILE A 618 -34.68 -42.99 -9.46
CA ILE A 618 -35.06 -42.11 -10.57
C ILE A 618 -34.28 -42.51 -11.84
N ILE A 619 -32.98 -42.77 -11.73
CA ILE A 619 -32.17 -43.28 -12.84
C ILE A 619 -32.71 -44.63 -13.33
N LYS A 620 -33.08 -45.51 -12.39
CA LYS A 620 -33.65 -46.82 -12.72
C LYS A 620 -34.99 -46.73 -13.46
N GLN A 621 -35.77 -45.67 -13.20
CA GLN A 621 -37.01 -45.36 -13.91
C GLN A 621 -36.76 -44.80 -15.32
N TYR A 622 -35.75 -43.94 -15.48
CA TYR A 622 -35.37 -43.42 -16.81
C TYR A 622 -34.75 -44.50 -17.71
N GLU A 623 -33.99 -45.44 -17.14
CA GLU A 623 -33.49 -46.63 -17.84
C GLU A 623 -34.63 -47.57 -18.26
N SER A 624 -35.66 -47.75 -17.42
CA SER A 624 -36.83 -48.57 -17.78
C SER A 624 -37.71 -47.94 -18.85
N ASP A 625 -37.73 -46.61 -18.93
CA ASP A 625 -38.50 -45.84 -19.90
C ASP A 625 -37.72 -45.59 -21.21
N GLY A 626 -36.53 -46.17 -21.36
CA GLY A 626 -35.74 -46.17 -22.59
C GLY A 626 -35.13 -44.82 -22.96
N SER A 627 -34.98 -43.90 -21.99
CA SER A 627 -34.53 -42.52 -22.22
C SER A 627 -33.04 -42.31 -21.88
N ALA A 628 -32.26 -43.38 -21.76
CA ALA A 628 -30.81 -43.28 -21.59
C ALA A 628 -30.14 -42.87 -22.93
N VAL A 629 -29.76 -41.59 -23.05
CA VAL A 629 -28.84 -41.13 -24.09
C VAL A 629 -27.73 -40.30 -23.45
N PHE A 630 -26.64 -40.98 -23.09
CA PHE A 630 -25.31 -40.39 -23.22
C PHE A 630 -24.56 -41.25 -24.22
N ASP A 631 -24.79 -40.97 -25.51
CA ASP A 631 -23.89 -41.39 -26.57
C ASP A 631 -23.40 -40.15 -27.30
N SER A 632 -22.08 -39.99 -27.27
CA SER A 632 -21.33 -38.85 -27.79
C SER A 632 -21.12 -38.95 -29.30
N PHE A 633 -21.08 -37.78 -29.94
CA PHE A 633 -20.62 -37.46 -31.31
C PHE A 633 -21.59 -37.67 -32.49
N GLY A 634 -21.94 -36.56 -33.16
CA GLY A 634 -22.46 -36.59 -34.52
C GLY A 634 -23.01 -35.27 -35.08
N GLY A 635 -22.23 -34.63 -35.96
CA GLY A 635 -22.72 -34.05 -37.23
C GLY A 635 -23.43 -32.69 -37.24
N ALA A 636 -22.74 -31.67 -37.75
CA ALA A 636 -23.13 -30.27 -37.87
C ALA A 636 -24.18 -29.91 -38.96
N VAL A 637 -25.26 -30.68 -39.20
CA VAL A 637 -26.11 -30.44 -40.40
C VAL A 637 -27.61 -30.20 -40.17
N LEU A 638 -28.15 -30.32 -38.96
CA LEU A 638 -29.60 -30.10 -38.76
C LEU A 638 -29.90 -29.32 -37.48
N ARG A 639 -30.22 -28.02 -37.61
CA ARG A 639 -31.20 -27.31 -36.77
C ARG A 639 -31.61 -25.98 -37.41
N ARG A 640 -32.66 -26.03 -38.23
CA ARG A 640 -33.56 -24.88 -38.45
C ARG A 640 -34.55 -24.87 -37.26
N LEU A 641 -34.51 -23.77 -36.51
CA LEU A 641 -35.61 -23.16 -35.74
C LEU A 641 -36.68 -24.12 -35.14
N GLN A 642 -36.41 -24.60 -33.93
CA GLN A 642 -37.43 -24.86 -32.91
C GLN A 642 -37.07 -24.02 -31.67
N ALA A 643 -38.08 -23.61 -30.91
CA ALA A 643 -37.94 -22.76 -29.72
C ALA A 643 -36.85 -23.33 -28.78
N PRO A 644 -35.98 -22.49 -28.21
CA PRO A 644 -34.84 -22.99 -27.46
C PRO A 644 -35.32 -23.72 -26.21
N ASP A 645 -34.98 -25.01 -26.11
CA ASP A 645 -35.22 -25.83 -24.92
C ASP A 645 -34.31 -25.40 -23.74
N GLU A 646 -33.28 -24.59 -24.03
CA GLU A 646 -32.36 -24.02 -23.05
C GLU A 646 -32.22 -22.50 -23.26
N MET A 647 -32.46 -21.74 -22.20
CA MET A 647 -31.99 -20.35 -22.11
C MET A 647 -30.52 -20.36 -21.67
N LEU A 648 -29.61 -20.06 -22.59
CA LEU A 648 -28.23 -19.71 -22.26
C LEU A 648 -28.21 -18.35 -21.56
N PHE A 649 -28.03 -18.39 -20.23
CA PHE A 649 -27.79 -17.20 -19.43
C PHE A 649 -26.29 -16.91 -19.47
N PHE A 650 -25.90 -15.85 -20.19
CA PHE A 650 -24.56 -15.30 -20.07
C PHE A 650 -24.50 -14.50 -18.78
N CYS A 651 -24.10 -15.15 -17.69
CA CYS A 651 -23.64 -14.44 -16.51
C CYS A 651 -22.27 -13.85 -16.83
N VAL A 652 -22.29 -12.65 -17.41
CA VAL A 652 -21.09 -11.86 -17.65
C VAL A 652 -20.58 -11.38 -16.30
N ASP A 653 -19.43 -11.86 -15.89
CA ASP A 653 -18.73 -11.34 -14.73
C ASP A 653 -18.40 -9.86 -14.99
N THR A 654 -18.99 -8.97 -14.19
CA THR A 654 -18.69 -7.53 -14.22
C THR A 654 -17.59 -7.16 -13.23
N SER A 655 -16.94 -8.15 -12.60
CA SER A 655 -15.78 -7.95 -11.74
C SER A 655 -14.59 -7.40 -12.53
N ALA A 656 -13.60 -6.88 -11.80
CA ALA A 656 -12.47 -6.18 -12.39
C ALA A 656 -11.59 -7.02 -13.32
N SER A 657 -11.78 -8.35 -13.38
CA SER A 657 -11.10 -9.27 -14.29
C SER A 657 -11.39 -8.99 -15.77
N MET A 658 -12.49 -8.28 -16.09
CA MET A 658 -12.89 -7.93 -17.45
C MET A 658 -12.67 -6.45 -17.83
N ARG A 659 -11.92 -5.67 -17.03
CA ARG A 659 -11.63 -4.26 -17.36
C ARG A 659 -10.55 -4.09 -18.45
N SER A 660 -9.86 -5.16 -18.80
CA SER A 660 -9.02 -5.25 -20.00
C SER A 660 -9.86 -5.70 -21.18
N SER A 661 -9.58 -5.16 -22.37
CA SER A 661 -10.09 -5.72 -23.63
C SER A 661 -9.87 -7.22 -23.64
N SER A 662 -10.87 -7.99 -24.08
CA SER A 662 -10.74 -9.46 -24.10
C SER A 662 -9.57 -9.87 -24.98
N ASP A 663 -8.90 -10.99 -24.72
CA ASP A 663 -7.80 -11.46 -25.60
C ASP A 663 -8.31 -11.93 -26.99
N PHE A 664 -9.63 -11.87 -27.22
CA PHE A 664 -10.26 -12.17 -28.51
C PHE A 664 -10.17 -10.95 -29.42
N ARG A 665 -9.20 -11.00 -30.34
CA ARG A 665 -8.97 -10.00 -31.38
C ARG A 665 -10.25 -9.64 -32.17
N GLU A 666 -11.09 -10.64 -32.46
CA GLU A 666 -12.36 -10.50 -33.18
C GLU A 666 -13.43 -9.70 -32.41
N VAL A 667 -13.37 -9.67 -31.08
CA VAL A 667 -14.29 -8.90 -30.21
C VAL A 667 -13.83 -7.44 -30.08
N ASN A 668 -12.52 -7.20 -30.17
CA ASN A 668 -11.93 -5.86 -30.05
C ASN A 668 -11.83 -5.12 -31.40
N GLU A 669 -11.78 -5.85 -32.53
CA GLU A 669 -11.69 -5.29 -33.89
C GLU A 669 -12.99 -4.60 -34.36
N GLN A 670 -14.07 -4.65 -33.56
CA GLN A 670 -15.32 -3.96 -33.86
C GLN A 670 -15.47 -2.59 -33.20
N HIS A 671 -14.44 -2.04 -32.55
CA HIS A 671 -14.47 -0.63 -32.18
C HIS A 671 -14.26 0.22 -33.44
N PRO A 672 -15.27 0.96 -33.93
CA PRO A 672 -15.09 1.87 -35.06
C PRO A 672 -13.96 2.86 -34.71
N ASP A 673 -13.13 3.16 -35.70
CA ASP A 673 -11.99 4.08 -35.59
C ASP A 673 -12.33 5.24 -34.64
N LEU A 674 -11.61 5.33 -33.52
CA LEU A 674 -11.86 6.31 -32.47
C LEU A 674 -11.74 7.72 -33.07
N GLU A 675 -12.87 8.35 -33.37
CA GLU A 675 -12.91 9.77 -33.68
C GLU A 675 -12.29 10.53 -32.50
N PRO A 676 -11.48 11.58 -32.76
CA PRO A 676 -10.85 12.33 -31.69
C PRO A 676 -11.90 12.89 -30.71
N ASP A 677 -11.78 12.62 -29.40
CA ASP A 677 -12.74 13.13 -28.39
C ASP A 677 -13.04 14.63 -28.59
N LEU A 678 -14.27 14.97 -28.94
CA LEU A 678 -14.69 16.36 -29.07
C LEU A 678 -14.37 17.14 -27.79
N CYS A 679 -13.73 18.31 -27.91
CA CYS A 679 -13.61 19.27 -26.80
C CYS A 679 -14.43 20.52 -27.11
N ALA A 680 -14.70 21.36 -26.10
CA ALA A 680 -15.48 22.57 -26.31
C ALA A 680 -14.82 23.53 -27.30
N GLN A 681 -13.49 23.54 -27.41
CA GLN A 681 -12.80 24.35 -28.42
C GLN A 681 -13.21 23.99 -29.86
N ASP A 682 -13.55 22.72 -30.11
CA ASP A 682 -14.01 22.25 -31.43
C ASP A 682 -15.49 22.60 -31.68
N ILE A 683 -16.27 22.74 -30.61
CA ILE A 683 -17.72 22.97 -30.65
C ILE A 683 -18.05 24.48 -30.59
N VAL A 684 -17.20 25.31 -29.97
CA VAL A 684 -17.42 26.74 -29.76
C VAL A 684 -17.07 27.54 -31.02
N ASP A 685 -18.08 28.20 -31.59
CA ASP A 685 -17.92 29.01 -32.79
C ASP A 685 -17.03 30.25 -32.57
N ALA A 686 -16.20 30.59 -33.55
CA ALA A 686 -15.24 31.70 -33.46
C ALA A 686 -15.89 33.07 -33.20
N ASN A 687 -17.15 33.27 -33.58
CA ASN A 687 -17.90 34.49 -33.32
C ASN A 687 -18.30 34.66 -31.84
N VAL A 688 -18.34 33.59 -31.06
CA VAL A 688 -18.73 33.66 -29.64
C VAL A 688 -17.68 34.44 -28.83
N TYR A 689 -16.40 34.30 -29.16
CA TYR A 689 -15.29 34.99 -28.48
C TYR A 689 -15.38 36.52 -28.51
N THR A 690 -16.05 37.10 -29.51
CA THR A 690 -16.18 38.56 -29.67
C THR A 690 -17.47 39.11 -29.06
N THR A 691 -18.44 38.24 -28.72
CA THR A 691 -19.76 38.67 -28.22
C THR A 691 -19.83 38.80 -26.70
N VAL A 692 -18.95 38.10 -25.98
CA VAL A 692 -18.99 38.03 -24.51
C VAL A 692 -18.16 39.16 -23.91
N THR A 693 -18.79 40.01 -23.10
CA THR A 693 -18.11 41.11 -22.41
C THR A 693 -17.59 40.68 -21.04
N PHE A 694 -16.58 41.40 -20.55
CA PHE A 694 -16.02 41.16 -19.21
C PHE A 694 -17.06 41.34 -18.09
N ASP A 695 -17.96 42.33 -18.20
CA ASP A 695 -19.02 42.56 -17.20
C ASP A 695 -20.00 41.39 -17.11
N THR A 696 -20.37 40.79 -18.25
CA THR A 696 -21.18 39.57 -18.28
C THR A 696 -20.46 38.43 -17.56
N MET A 697 -19.15 38.26 -17.77
CA MET A 697 -18.39 37.20 -17.10
C MET A 697 -18.27 37.41 -15.59
N LYS A 698 -18.12 38.65 -15.12
CA LYS A 698 -18.16 38.97 -13.68
C LYS A 698 -19.49 38.60 -13.05
N ASP A 699 -20.60 38.90 -13.74
CA ASP A 699 -21.95 38.56 -13.28
C ASP A 699 -22.16 37.03 -13.25
N CYS A 700 -21.74 36.32 -14.31
CA CYS A 700 -21.77 34.86 -14.38
C CYS A 700 -20.99 34.22 -13.24
N LEU A 701 -19.72 34.60 -13.02
CA LEU A 701 -18.93 34.05 -11.93
C LEU A 701 -19.49 34.43 -10.56
N SER A 702 -19.95 35.66 -10.36
CA SER A 702 -20.50 36.08 -9.07
C SER A 702 -21.77 35.32 -8.68
N LYS A 703 -22.56 34.90 -9.67
CA LYS A 703 -23.79 34.10 -9.49
C LYS A 703 -23.54 32.60 -9.49
N TYR A 704 -22.33 32.17 -9.78
CA TYR A 704 -21.97 30.76 -9.83
C TYR A 704 -22.03 30.13 -8.44
N GLU A 705 -22.62 28.93 -8.33
CA GLU A 705 -22.95 28.32 -7.05
C GLU A 705 -21.75 28.10 -6.12
N ALA A 706 -20.57 27.85 -6.70
CA ALA A 706 -19.33 27.60 -5.96
C ALA A 706 -18.40 28.82 -5.91
N PHE A 707 -18.89 30.03 -6.23
CA PHE A 707 -18.08 31.25 -6.23
C PHE A 707 -17.40 31.50 -4.87
N LYS A 708 -18.09 31.23 -3.76
CA LYS A 708 -17.49 31.35 -2.42
C LYS A 708 -16.33 30.39 -2.20
N ASP A 709 -16.42 29.16 -2.73
CA ASP A 709 -15.35 28.17 -2.60
C ASP A 709 -14.16 28.52 -3.50
N MET A 710 -14.41 29.06 -4.70
CA MET A 710 -13.37 29.66 -5.57
C MET A 710 -12.59 30.76 -4.84
N LEU A 711 -13.30 31.70 -4.21
CA LEU A 711 -12.65 32.76 -3.43
C LEU A 711 -11.96 32.20 -2.18
N GLY A 712 -12.49 31.15 -1.56
CA GLY A 712 -11.89 30.46 -0.42
C GLY A 712 -10.54 29.78 -0.75
N ILE A 713 -10.32 29.37 -1.99
CA ILE A 713 -9.01 28.90 -2.49
C ILE A 713 -8.01 30.07 -2.52
N LEU A 714 -8.45 31.25 -2.95
CA LEU A 714 -7.61 32.44 -3.11
C LEU A 714 -7.31 33.17 -1.80
N ALA A 715 -8.21 33.10 -0.82
CA ALA A 715 -8.12 33.80 0.46
C ALA A 715 -6.97 33.33 1.38
N SER A 716 -6.12 32.39 0.94
CA SER A 716 -4.90 32.04 1.67
C SER A 716 -3.95 33.24 1.77
N LYS A 717 -3.15 33.31 2.86
CA LYS A 717 -2.09 34.33 3.09
C LYS A 717 -0.89 34.16 2.13
N ALA A 718 -1.16 33.87 0.87
CA ALA A 718 -0.18 33.73 -0.19
C ALA A 718 0.27 35.11 -0.68
N ASP A 719 1.49 35.19 -1.22
CA ASP A 719 1.91 36.38 -1.96
C ASP A 719 1.03 36.62 -3.20
N ILE A 720 1.07 37.84 -3.74
CA ILE A 720 0.22 38.25 -4.87
C ILE A 720 0.46 37.42 -6.14
N GLN A 721 1.68 36.93 -6.37
CA GLN A 721 2.01 36.13 -7.55
C GLN A 721 1.39 34.73 -7.44
N LYS A 722 1.48 34.13 -6.25
CA LYS A 722 0.82 32.88 -5.92
C LYS A 722 -0.70 33.03 -5.95
N GLN A 723 -1.27 34.14 -5.46
CA GLN A 723 -2.71 34.42 -5.62
C GLN A 723 -3.12 34.51 -7.10
N ARG A 724 -2.31 35.16 -7.94
CA ARG A 724 -2.56 35.26 -9.39
C ARG A 724 -2.48 33.90 -10.09
N TRP A 725 -1.48 33.09 -9.74
CA TRP A 725 -1.37 31.72 -10.22
C TRP A 725 -2.59 30.88 -9.81
N LEU A 726 -2.99 30.92 -8.54
CA LEU A 726 -4.19 30.22 -8.06
C LEU A 726 -5.47 30.70 -8.76
N ALA A 727 -5.57 32.00 -9.04
CA ALA A 727 -6.72 32.54 -9.76
C ALA A 727 -6.77 32.00 -11.19
N SER A 728 -5.62 31.83 -11.86
CA SER A 728 -5.53 31.14 -13.15
C SER A 728 -6.04 29.71 -13.04
N GLU A 729 -5.52 28.93 -12.08
CA GLU A 729 -5.92 27.52 -11.88
C GLU A 729 -7.42 27.39 -11.59
N VAL A 730 -7.99 28.30 -10.80
CA VAL A 730 -9.43 28.34 -10.51
C VAL A 730 -10.24 28.60 -11.79
N ILE A 731 -9.80 29.52 -12.65
CA ILE A 731 -10.48 29.76 -13.93
C ILE A 731 -10.35 28.53 -14.84
N ASP A 732 -9.17 27.90 -14.90
CA ASP A 732 -8.95 26.72 -15.73
C ASP A 732 -9.75 25.50 -15.25
N MET A 733 -9.91 25.32 -13.94
CA MET A 733 -10.80 24.31 -13.36
C MET A 733 -12.28 24.59 -13.70
N TYR A 734 -12.72 25.85 -13.65
CA TYR A 734 -14.08 26.22 -14.05
C TYR A 734 -14.31 25.94 -15.54
N ARG A 735 -13.34 26.29 -16.38
CA ARG A 735 -13.37 26.01 -17.82
C ARG A 735 -13.40 24.53 -18.13
N MET A 736 -12.65 23.70 -17.41
CA MET A 736 -12.68 22.24 -17.54
C MET A 736 -14.08 21.68 -17.25
N LEU A 737 -14.77 22.18 -16.23
CA LEU A 737 -16.14 21.75 -15.95
C LEU A 737 -17.11 22.20 -17.05
N LEU A 738 -16.98 23.44 -17.53
CA LEU A 738 -17.75 23.94 -18.68
C LEU A 738 -17.49 23.13 -19.95
N ASP A 739 -16.24 22.73 -20.20
CA ASP A 739 -15.83 21.92 -21.35
C ASP A 739 -16.61 20.60 -21.39
N ASN A 740 -16.58 19.87 -20.28
CA ASN A 740 -17.31 18.62 -20.11
C ASN A 740 -18.83 18.78 -20.29
N ASP A 741 -19.40 19.88 -19.78
CA ASP A 741 -20.82 20.16 -19.93
C ASP A 741 -21.23 20.50 -21.36
N ILE A 742 -20.38 21.24 -22.08
CA ILE A 742 -20.59 21.58 -23.49
C ILE A 742 -20.57 20.31 -24.33
N VAL A 743 -19.56 19.45 -24.14
CA VAL A 743 -19.42 18.18 -24.87
C VAL A 743 -20.64 17.28 -24.61
N ALA A 744 -20.96 17.01 -23.33
CA ALA A 744 -22.07 16.14 -22.97
C ALA A 744 -23.43 16.65 -23.47
N LYS A 745 -23.66 17.97 -23.47
CA LYS A 745 -24.89 18.56 -24.02
C LYS A 745 -24.90 18.58 -25.54
N HIS A 746 -23.76 18.76 -26.18
CA HIS A 746 -23.65 18.74 -27.63
C HIS A 746 -23.96 17.35 -28.19
N GLU A 747 -23.37 16.30 -27.63
CA GLU A 747 -23.64 14.90 -27.98
C GLU A 747 -25.12 14.56 -27.78
N ARG A 748 -25.67 14.87 -26.60
CA ARG A 748 -27.09 14.62 -26.32
C ARG A 748 -28.02 15.37 -27.28
N MET A 749 -27.67 16.59 -27.67
CA MET A 749 -28.46 17.36 -28.62
C MET A 749 -28.36 16.79 -30.04
N ALA A 750 -27.21 16.24 -30.44
CA ALA A 750 -27.07 15.52 -31.71
C ALA A 750 -27.99 14.29 -31.75
N ASP A 751 -27.99 13.49 -30.68
CA ASP A 751 -28.87 12.32 -30.53
C ASP A 751 -30.36 12.71 -30.54
N ASP A 752 -30.72 13.76 -29.78
CA ASP A 752 -32.09 14.26 -29.72
C ASP A 752 -32.56 14.77 -31.09
N ARG A 753 -31.68 15.42 -31.88
CA ARG A 753 -31.98 15.90 -33.23
C ARG A 753 -32.27 14.76 -34.21
N GLU A 754 -31.52 13.66 -34.12
CA GLU A 754 -31.76 12.47 -34.94
C GLU A 754 -33.09 11.80 -34.59
N ASN A 755 -33.47 11.82 -33.31
CA ASN A 755 -34.65 11.13 -32.79
C ASN A 755 -35.93 11.99 -32.74
N ALA A 756 -35.83 13.31 -32.95
CA ALA A 756 -36.95 14.25 -32.78
C ALA A 756 -38.00 14.19 -33.91
N ARG A 757 -38.99 13.29 -33.76
CA ARG A 757 -40.16 13.19 -34.65
C ARG A 757 -41.36 14.05 -34.22
N SER A 758 -41.38 14.60 -33.01
CA SER A 758 -42.53 15.34 -32.44
C SER A 758 -42.27 16.84 -32.29
N HIS A 759 -43.34 17.66 -32.27
CA HIS A 759 -43.24 19.11 -32.04
C HIS A 759 -42.64 19.46 -30.65
N PHE A 760 -43.01 18.71 -29.61
CA PHE A 760 -42.48 18.93 -28.26
C PHE A 760 -40.98 18.62 -28.16
N ALA A 761 -40.49 17.61 -28.90
CA ALA A 761 -39.06 17.32 -28.98
C ALA A 761 -38.28 18.49 -29.61
N ARG A 762 -38.85 19.17 -30.62
CA ARG A 762 -38.21 20.34 -31.25
C ARG A 762 -38.09 21.53 -30.29
N GLN A 763 -39.12 21.79 -29.48
CA GLN A 763 -39.03 22.86 -28.48
C GLN A 763 -37.97 22.57 -27.42
N ALA A 764 -37.90 21.32 -26.93
CA ALA A 764 -36.86 20.90 -26.00
C ALA A 764 -35.45 21.05 -26.58
N ILE A 765 -35.27 20.78 -27.88
CA ILE A 765 -33.99 21.03 -28.59
C ILE A 765 -33.65 22.52 -28.62
N ILE A 766 -34.61 23.41 -28.89
CA ILE A 766 -34.38 24.87 -28.89
C ILE A 766 -33.94 25.35 -27.51
N ASP A 767 -34.58 24.86 -26.45
CA ASP A 767 -34.24 25.23 -25.07
C ASP A 767 -32.86 24.68 -24.67
N ALA A 768 -32.53 23.45 -25.10
CA ALA A 768 -31.22 22.84 -24.93
C ALA A 768 -30.12 23.59 -25.69
N GLU A 769 -30.40 24.05 -26.92
CA GLU A 769 -29.48 24.82 -27.75
C GLU A 769 -29.21 26.21 -27.15
N SER A 770 -30.25 26.88 -26.64
CA SER A 770 -30.09 28.14 -25.88
C SER A 770 -29.17 27.95 -24.66
N THR A 771 -29.37 26.87 -23.92
CA THR A 771 -28.53 26.52 -22.76
C THR A 771 -27.09 26.23 -23.17
N LEU A 772 -26.89 25.45 -24.24
CA LEU A 772 -25.58 25.13 -24.79
C LEU A 772 -24.84 26.39 -25.25
N ASN A 773 -25.51 27.30 -25.94
CA ASN A 773 -24.95 28.58 -26.37
C ASN A 773 -24.54 29.46 -25.18
N GLY A 774 -25.32 29.44 -24.09
CA GLY A 774 -24.96 30.10 -22.84
C GLY A 774 -23.66 29.55 -22.24
N LEU A 775 -23.47 28.23 -22.26
CA LEU A 775 -22.23 27.58 -21.78
C LEU A 775 -21.04 27.87 -22.70
N LYS A 776 -21.22 27.80 -24.03
CA LYS A 776 -20.20 28.19 -25.02
C LYS A 776 -19.72 29.62 -24.79
N ALA A 777 -20.66 30.54 -24.54
CA ALA A 777 -20.35 31.94 -24.23
C ALA A 777 -19.56 32.08 -22.93
N GLN A 778 -19.94 31.37 -21.86
CA GLN A 778 -19.18 31.40 -20.60
C GLN A 778 -17.76 30.84 -20.78
N TRP A 779 -17.62 29.71 -21.50
CA TRP A 779 -16.32 29.09 -21.76
C TRP A 779 -15.41 30.00 -22.58
N ALA A 780 -15.92 30.57 -23.68
CA ALA A 780 -15.20 31.53 -24.51
C ALA A 780 -14.83 32.80 -23.74
N GLY A 781 -15.76 33.31 -22.91
CA GLY A 781 -15.52 34.48 -22.08
C GLY A 781 -14.44 34.28 -21.03
N CYS A 782 -14.31 33.06 -20.47
CA CYS A 782 -13.20 32.73 -19.57
C CYS A 782 -11.85 32.78 -20.30
N GLN A 783 -11.78 32.29 -21.54
CA GLN A 783 -10.56 32.35 -22.37
C GLN A 783 -10.23 33.80 -22.77
N THR A 784 -11.22 34.56 -23.27
CA THR A 784 -11.02 35.94 -23.76
C THR A 784 -10.63 36.91 -22.64
N HIS A 785 -11.24 36.78 -21.46
CA HIS A 785 -11.06 37.72 -20.34
C HIS A 785 -10.22 37.13 -19.20
N HIS A 786 -9.38 36.11 -19.47
CA HIS A 786 -8.68 35.31 -18.46
C HIS A 786 -7.94 36.17 -17.41
N GLU A 787 -7.08 37.08 -17.86
CA GLU A 787 -6.30 37.95 -16.95
C GLU A 787 -7.17 38.90 -16.12
N ALA A 788 -8.18 39.51 -16.75
CA ALA A 788 -9.09 40.42 -16.07
C ALA A 788 -9.95 39.68 -15.03
N LEU A 789 -10.31 38.42 -15.30
CA LEU A 789 -11.01 37.55 -14.38
C LEU A 789 -10.12 37.14 -13.20
N GLN A 790 -8.82 36.92 -13.41
CA GLN A 790 -7.87 36.71 -12.30
C GLN A 790 -7.88 37.90 -11.35
N ASP A 791 -7.72 39.11 -11.88
CA ASP A 791 -7.71 40.34 -11.09
C ASP A 791 -9.05 40.55 -10.36
N PHE A 792 -10.18 40.24 -11.01
CA PHE A 792 -11.51 40.28 -10.39
C PHE A 792 -11.63 39.30 -9.21
N LEU A 793 -11.20 38.05 -9.37
CA LEU A 793 -11.27 37.04 -8.31
C LEU A 793 -10.36 37.40 -7.13
N ILE A 794 -9.14 37.89 -7.40
CA ILE A 794 -8.20 38.35 -6.36
C ILE A 794 -8.80 39.54 -5.60
N TYR A 795 -9.33 40.53 -6.33
CA TYR A 795 -9.99 41.68 -5.72
C TYR A 795 -11.15 41.27 -4.81
N ARG A 796 -12.00 40.35 -5.28
CA ARG A 796 -13.14 39.82 -4.51
C ARG A 796 -12.69 39.02 -3.29
N ALA A 797 -11.67 38.17 -3.42
CA ALA A 797 -11.12 37.39 -2.31
C ALA A 797 -10.57 38.29 -1.20
N ASN A 798 -9.89 39.38 -1.58
CA ASN A 798 -9.30 40.33 -0.63
C ASN A 798 -10.33 41.32 -0.04
N SER A 799 -11.40 41.64 -0.76
CA SER A 799 -12.40 42.64 -0.33
C SER A 799 -13.60 42.04 0.41
N SER A 800 -13.82 40.74 0.33
CA SER A 800 -14.96 40.08 0.97
C SER A 800 -14.70 39.84 2.46
N ALA A 801 -15.25 40.70 3.32
CA ALA A 801 -15.11 40.59 4.79
C ALA A 801 -15.62 39.23 5.32
N ASP A 802 -16.66 38.67 4.70
CA ASP A 802 -17.26 37.38 5.07
C ASP A 802 -16.30 36.20 4.88
N ILE A 803 -15.32 36.30 3.97
CA ILE A 803 -14.36 35.22 3.72
C ILE A 803 -13.17 35.31 4.68
N ASN A 804 -12.82 36.52 5.12
CA ASN A 804 -11.73 36.77 6.05
C ASN A 804 -12.09 36.47 7.52
N MET A 805 -13.38 36.57 7.92
CA MET A 805 -13.80 36.15 9.27
C MET A 805 -13.83 34.62 9.45
N ASP A 806 -14.21 33.87 8.41
CA ASP A 806 -14.36 32.40 8.49
C ASP A 806 -13.03 31.61 8.42
N CYS A 807 -11.93 32.24 7.97
CA CYS A 807 -10.62 31.60 7.87
C CYS A 807 -9.63 31.97 9.01
N GLY A 808 -9.97 32.93 9.88
CA GLY A 808 -8.98 33.64 10.71
C GLY A 808 -9.02 33.43 12.23
N LEU A 809 -10.17 33.11 12.84
CA LEU A 809 -10.32 33.00 14.30
C LEU A 809 -11.32 31.90 14.67
N ALA A 810 -10.82 30.69 14.87
CA ALA A 810 -11.59 29.58 15.45
C ALA A 810 -11.52 29.65 16.98
N PHE A 811 -12.10 30.69 17.59
CA PHE A 811 -12.47 30.73 19.00
C PHE A 811 -13.75 31.58 19.11
N GLU A 812 -14.80 31.02 19.72
CA GLU A 812 -16.00 31.66 20.30
C GLU A 812 -17.39 31.61 19.62
N HIS A 813 -17.60 31.16 18.37
CA HIS A 813 -18.98 30.91 17.86
C HIS A 813 -19.15 29.62 17.04
N PRO A 814 -20.29 28.90 17.17
CA PRO A 814 -20.46 27.55 16.60
C PRO A 814 -20.66 27.58 15.07
N PRO A 815 -19.95 26.74 14.30
CA PRO A 815 -20.09 26.65 12.85
C PRO A 815 -21.15 25.59 12.52
N GLN A 816 -22.41 25.98 12.38
CA GLN A 816 -23.46 25.02 11.97
C GLN A 816 -23.93 25.19 10.52
N MET A 817 -23.54 26.23 9.78
CA MET A 817 -24.09 26.47 8.43
C MET A 817 -23.11 26.99 7.35
N THR A 818 -21.80 27.03 7.60
CA THR A 818 -20.85 27.74 6.71
C THR A 818 -20.19 26.86 5.63
N GLY A 819 -20.45 25.55 5.60
CA GLY A 819 -19.83 24.65 4.62
C GLY A 819 -18.31 24.50 4.77
N LEU A 820 -17.78 24.84 5.96
CA LEU A 820 -16.39 24.63 6.35
C LEU A 820 -16.17 23.18 6.81
N PRO A 821 -14.96 22.61 6.62
CA PRO A 821 -14.60 21.31 7.19
C PRO A 821 -14.74 21.33 8.71
N LEU A 822 -15.41 20.32 9.28
CA LEU A 822 -15.42 20.11 10.73
C LEU A 822 -13.97 19.86 11.20
N GLN A 823 -13.48 20.67 12.15
CA GLN A 823 -12.08 20.62 12.62
C GLN A 823 -11.72 19.38 13.44
N SER A 824 -12.71 18.64 13.96
CA SER A 824 -12.53 17.38 14.68
C SER A 824 -13.50 16.33 14.14
N GLN A 825 -12.99 15.15 13.79
CA GLN A 825 -13.79 13.98 13.44
C GLN A 825 -14.25 13.21 14.69
N ALA A 826 -13.53 13.33 15.81
CA ALA A 826 -13.94 12.79 17.09
C ALA A 826 -14.90 13.75 17.82
N LEU A 827 -16.13 13.29 18.08
CA LEU A 827 -17.04 13.88 19.07
C LEU A 827 -16.52 13.58 20.48
N VAL A 828 -15.55 14.35 20.95
CA VAL A 828 -15.21 14.39 22.38
C VAL A 828 -16.18 15.35 23.06
N ALA A 829 -16.70 14.99 24.23
CA ALA A 829 -17.54 15.89 25.01
C ALA A 829 -16.75 17.18 25.30
N ASN A 830 -17.16 18.27 24.65
CA ASN A 830 -16.61 19.58 24.96
C ASN A 830 -17.31 20.06 26.22
N ASP A 831 -16.78 19.67 27.38
CA ASP A 831 -17.39 19.96 28.70
C ASP A 831 -17.53 21.46 28.95
N GLU A 832 -16.65 22.28 28.37
CA GLU A 832 -16.74 23.74 28.41
C GLU A 832 -17.94 24.24 27.60
N LEU A 833 -18.11 23.75 26.37
CA LEU A 833 -19.28 24.08 25.55
C LEU A 833 -20.57 23.52 26.17
N ALA A 834 -20.54 22.31 26.72
CA ALA A 834 -21.68 21.73 27.43
C ALA A 834 -22.04 22.60 28.64
N SER A 835 -21.05 23.07 29.40
CA SER A 835 -21.24 24.00 30.52
C SER A 835 -21.77 25.36 30.05
N ALA A 836 -21.26 25.89 28.94
CA ALA A 836 -21.72 27.15 28.35
C ALA A 836 -23.17 27.04 27.84
N VAL A 837 -23.53 25.93 27.19
CA VAL A 837 -24.90 25.64 26.75
C VAL A 837 -25.82 25.46 27.95
N ILE A 838 -25.39 24.76 29.01
CA ILE A 838 -26.16 24.64 30.25
C ILE A 838 -26.36 26.03 30.89
N SER A 839 -25.32 26.87 30.91
CA SER A 839 -25.37 28.24 31.42
C SER A 839 -26.35 29.11 30.61
N TRP A 840 -26.28 29.03 29.29
CA TRP A 840 -27.18 29.72 28.37
C TRP A 840 -28.64 29.26 28.50
N ILE A 841 -28.88 27.94 28.58
CA ILE A 841 -30.20 27.33 28.83
C ILE A 841 -30.77 27.85 30.15
N ARG A 842 -29.93 28.00 31.18
CA ARG A 842 -30.30 28.56 32.49
C ARG A 842 -30.51 30.07 32.47
N GLY A 843 -29.99 30.78 31.47
CA GLY A 843 -30.07 32.24 31.37
C GLY A 843 -29.14 32.97 32.34
N ALA A 844 -28.01 32.38 32.72
CA ALA A 844 -27.11 32.94 33.74
C ALA A 844 -26.54 34.32 33.34
N ASP A 845 -26.27 34.53 32.05
CA ASP A 845 -25.85 35.81 31.47
C ASP A 845 -26.88 36.93 31.69
N MET A 846 -28.17 36.60 31.66
CA MET A 846 -29.25 37.56 31.92
C MET A 846 -29.37 37.90 33.42
N GLN A 847 -28.86 37.03 34.29
CA GLN A 847 -28.86 37.24 35.74
C GLN A 847 -27.62 38.02 36.21
N GLU A 848 -26.46 37.83 35.56
CA GLU A 848 -25.20 38.49 35.94
C GLU A 848 -25.07 39.94 35.46
N ALA A 849 -25.76 40.34 34.40
CA ALA A 849 -25.67 41.68 33.80
C ALA A 849 -26.08 42.85 34.73
N SER A 850 -26.66 42.56 35.89
CA SER A 850 -27.09 43.57 36.88
C SER A 850 -26.06 43.86 37.98
N GLN A 851 -24.92 43.15 38.05
CA GLN A 851 -23.90 43.43 39.07
C GLN A 851 -22.86 44.47 38.58
N PRO A 852 -22.74 45.65 39.22
CA PRO A 852 -21.70 46.61 38.87
C PRO A 852 -20.29 46.09 39.23
N PRO A 853 -19.25 46.45 38.46
CA PRO A 853 -17.89 45.92 38.63
C PRO A 853 -17.32 46.21 40.02
N ALA A 854 -16.71 45.17 40.62
CA ALA A 854 -16.28 45.12 42.01
C ALA A 854 -15.22 46.17 42.38
N LYS A 855 -15.65 47.39 42.69
CA LYS A 855 -14.88 48.35 43.51
C LYS A 855 -15.82 49.05 44.49
N LYS A 856 -15.70 48.64 45.77
CA LYS A 856 -16.40 49.10 47.00
C LYS A 856 -17.70 48.36 47.32
N ALA A 857 -17.55 47.21 47.98
CA ALA A 857 -18.60 46.53 48.72
C ALA A 857 -19.14 47.46 49.82
N ARG A 858 -20.29 48.10 49.55
CA ARG A 858 -21.17 48.68 50.55
C ARG A 858 -22.24 47.62 50.81
N LEU A 859 -22.48 47.27 52.07
CA LEU A 859 -23.56 46.36 52.51
C LEU A 859 -24.90 46.78 51.90
N THR A 860 -25.26 46.23 50.74
CA THR A 860 -26.59 46.31 50.17
C THR A 860 -27.37 45.09 50.64
N LEU A 861 -28.63 45.31 51.02
CA LEU A 861 -29.55 44.26 51.44
C LEU A 861 -29.62 43.15 50.37
N PRO A 862 -29.89 41.88 50.77
CA PRO A 862 -30.02 40.78 49.82
C PRO A 862 -31.05 41.13 48.74
N GLU A 863 -30.62 41.14 47.48
CA GLU A 863 -31.51 41.28 46.33
C GLU A 863 -32.59 40.21 46.41
N GLN A 864 -33.85 40.65 46.45
CA GLN A 864 -34.99 39.76 46.54
C GLN A 864 -35.21 39.13 45.16
N ARG A 865 -34.69 37.91 44.96
CA ARG A 865 -34.91 37.12 43.75
C ARG A 865 -36.21 36.34 43.87
N ALA A 866 -37.01 36.36 42.82
CA ALA A 866 -38.23 35.58 42.71
C ALA A 866 -37.96 34.34 41.84
N LYS A 867 -38.36 33.16 42.32
CA LYS A 867 -38.28 31.89 41.59
C LYS A 867 -39.61 31.63 40.90
N ILE A 868 -39.57 31.46 39.59
CA ILE A 868 -40.74 31.19 38.74
C ILE A 868 -40.61 29.80 38.13
N THR A 869 -41.71 29.07 38.02
CA THR A 869 -41.76 27.76 37.35
C THR A 869 -42.44 27.88 35.99
N PHE A 870 -41.76 27.51 34.92
CA PHE A 870 -42.35 27.38 33.59
C PHE A 870 -42.89 25.97 33.36
N LEU A 871 -44.12 25.85 32.86
CA LEU A 871 -44.80 24.59 32.60
C LEU A 871 -45.07 24.44 31.10
N SER A 872 -44.46 23.45 30.46
CA SER A 872 -44.70 23.09 29.05
C SER A 872 -45.19 21.65 28.94
N LYS A 873 -45.79 21.28 27.80
CA LYS A 873 -46.07 19.87 27.46
C LYS A 873 -44.81 18.99 27.46
N ASP A 874 -43.63 19.60 27.24
CA ASP A 874 -42.34 18.92 27.24
C ASP A 874 -41.68 18.83 28.64
N GLY A 875 -42.33 19.37 29.68
CA GLY A 875 -41.86 19.34 31.06
C GLY A 875 -41.84 20.71 31.74
N ALA A 876 -41.52 20.70 33.04
CA ALA A 876 -41.44 21.89 33.88
C ALA A 876 -39.98 22.29 34.15
N PHE A 877 -39.69 23.58 34.26
CA PHE A 877 -38.38 24.08 34.69
C PHE A 877 -38.47 25.41 35.45
N ASP A 878 -37.58 25.60 36.42
CA ASP A 878 -37.57 26.80 37.27
C ASP A 878 -36.52 27.83 36.82
N ARG A 879 -36.81 29.12 36.99
CA ARG A 879 -35.86 30.23 36.77
C ARG A 879 -35.95 31.25 37.89
N GLU A 880 -34.79 31.78 38.29
CA GLU A 880 -34.73 32.94 39.18
C GLU A 880 -34.76 34.21 38.33
N ILE A 881 -35.59 35.17 38.73
CA ILE A 881 -35.68 36.49 38.14
C ILE A 881 -35.43 37.56 39.19
N ASN A 882 -34.95 38.73 38.76
CA ASN A 882 -34.77 39.89 39.62
C ASN A 882 -35.93 40.89 39.43
N SER A 883 -35.98 41.92 40.25
CA SER A 883 -37.01 42.97 40.15
C SER A 883 -36.97 43.77 38.84
N GLU A 884 -35.86 43.70 38.10
CA GLU A 884 -35.65 44.40 36.83
C GLU A 884 -36.03 43.55 35.61
N THR A 885 -36.35 42.26 35.81
CA THR A 885 -36.68 41.34 34.71
C THR A 885 -37.97 41.76 34.03
N THR A 886 -37.92 41.99 32.72
CA THR A 886 -39.10 42.35 31.91
C THR A 886 -39.87 41.12 31.44
N VAL A 887 -41.10 41.32 30.96
CA VAL A 887 -41.87 40.23 30.34
C VAL A 887 -41.18 39.70 29.08
N ALA A 888 -40.51 40.55 28.30
CA ALA A 888 -39.70 40.12 27.16
C ALA A 888 -38.53 39.20 27.59
N ASP A 889 -37.92 39.47 28.74
CA ASP A 889 -36.88 38.60 29.31
C ASP A 889 -37.44 37.25 29.75
N LEU A 890 -38.66 37.20 30.27
CA LEU A 890 -39.36 35.94 30.57
C LEU A 890 -39.55 35.07 29.31
N TYR A 891 -39.88 35.69 28.16
CA TYR A 891 -39.95 34.98 26.89
C TYR A 891 -38.58 34.43 26.46
N GLN A 892 -37.50 35.19 26.65
CA GLN A 892 -36.15 34.69 26.36
C GLN A 892 -35.77 33.53 27.30
N LEU A 893 -36.06 33.63 28.59
CA LEU A 893 -35.82 32.58 29.57
C LEU A 893 -36.63 31.32 29.27
N ALA A 894 -37.89 31.47 28.86
CA ALA A 894 -38.73 30.36 28.42
C ALA A 894 -38.17 29.69 27.16
N PHE A 895 -37.80 30.46 26.14
CA PHE A 895 -37.19 29.96 24.91
C PHE A 895 -35.89 29.17 25.18
N ARG A 896 -35.01 29.73 26.02
CA ARG A 896 -33.77 29.07 26.47
C ARG A 896 -34.06 27.79 27.24
N GLY A 897 -35.06 27.80 28.14
CA GLY A 897 -35.47 26.62 28.91
C GLY A 897 -36.10 25.51 28.06
N LEU A 898 -36.79 25.87 26.97
CA LEU A 898 -37.24 24.95 25.92
C LEU A 898 -36.09 24.48 25.00
N LYS A 899 -34.84 24.84 25.32
CA LYS A 899 -33.63 24.50 24.55
C LYS A 899 -33.70 24.98 23.10
N GLY A 900 -34.38 26.10 22.85
CA GLY A 900 -34.56 26.68 21.51
C GLY A 900 -35.39 25.83 20.55
N ARG A 901 -36.17 24.85 21.04
CA ARG A 901 -36.94 23.93 20.17
C ARG A 901 -38.15 24.57 19.49
N PHE A 902 -38.74 25.59 20.12
CA PHE A 902 -39.98 26.20 19.65
C PHE A 902 -39.76 27.70 19.43
N MET A 903 -39.80 28.13 18.16
CA MET A 903 -39.70 29.54 17.78
C MET A 903 -41.00 30.31 18.04
N ALA A 904 -42.12 29.62 18.13
CA ALA A 904 -43.45 30.19 18.36
C ALA A 904 -44.11 29.51 19.57
N PHE A 905 -44.28 30.27 20.65
CA PHE A 905 -45.00 29.88 21.84
C PHE A 905 -45.56 31.13 22.53
N GLN A 906 -46.58 30.95 23.37
CA GLN A 906 -47.19 32.01 24.18
C GLN A 906 -47.05 31.67 25.66
N LEU A 907 -46.69 32.66 26.48
CA LEU A 907 -46.70 32.55 27.93
C LEU A 907 -48.09 32.91 28.46
N ALA A 908 -48.57 32.17 29.45
CA ALA A 908 -49.84 32.43 30.11
C ALA A 908 -49.73 32.30 31.64
N LEU A 909 -50.31 33.24 32.37
CA LEU A 909 -50.49 33.16 33.81
C LEU A 909 -51.83 32.47 34.09
N HIS A 910 -51.76 31.28 34.70
CA HIS A 910 -52.89 30.35 34.82
C HIS A 910 -53.48 29.93 33.45
N ASP A 911 -54.41 28.97 33.45
CA ASP A 911 -54.98 28.36 32.22
C ASP A 911 -55.80 29.33 31.31
N SER A 912 -55.76 30.65 31.49
CA SER A 912 -56.59 31.55 30.68
C SER A 912 -56.00 32.91 30.27
N THR A 913 -55.01 33.48 30.96
CA THR A 913 -54.53 34.84 30.64
C THR A 913 -53.19 34.81 29.93
N ALA A 914 -53.19 35.09 28.62
CA ALA A 914 -51.98 35.26 27.83
C ALA A 914 -51.19 36.50 28.28
N VAL A 915 -49.87 36.38 28.32
CA VAL A 915 -48.93 37.44 28.67
C VAL A 915 -48.14 37.78 27.42
N ASP A 916 -48.35 38.94 26.83
CA ASP A 916 -47.64 39.32 25.61
C ASP A 916 -46.23 39.85 25.90
N PRO A 917 -45.24 39.56 25.03
CA PRO A 917 -43.88 40.03 25.21
C PRO A 917 -43.86 41.56 25.21
N SER A 918 -43.39 42.15 26.31
CA SER A 918 -43.39 43.59 26.51
C SER A 918 -42.20 44.02 27.37
N PRO A 919 -41.72 45.27 27.24
CA PRO A 919 -40.62 45.80 28.02
C PRO A 919 -41.03 46.17 29.47
N SER A 920 -42.28 45.96 29.86
CA SER A 920 -42.74 46.19 31.23
C SER A 920 -42.16 45.15 32.17
N LEU A 921 -41.88 45.56 33.42
CA LEU A 921 -41.34 44.70 34.47
C LEU A 921 -42.31 43.57 34.81
N ALA A 922 -41.80 42.36 35.04
CA ALA A 922 -42.60 41.17 35.33
C ALA A 922 -43.53 41.37 36.54
N HIS A 923 -43.05 42.04 37.59
CA HIS A 923 -43.85 42.34 38.78
C HIS A 923 -45.08 43.24 38.48
N SER A 924 -45.04 44.04 37.41
CA SER A 924 -46.17 44.89 37.01
C SER A 924 -47.33 44.11 36.40
N HIS A 925 -47.07 42.84 36.02
CA HIS A 925 -48.06 41.87 35.56
C HIS A 925 -48.47 40.88 36.66
N ASN A 926 -48.27 41.24 37.93
CA ASN A 926 -48.54 40.41 39.11
C ASN A 926 -47.79 39.06 39.11
N ILE A 927 -46.62 38.98 38.46
CA ILE A 927 -45.77 37.79 38.49
C ILE A 927 -44.87 37.88 39.74
N ASN A 928 -45.10 37.00 40.70
CA ASN A 928 -44.47 36.96 42.01
C ASN A 928 -43.62 35.69 42.21
N ASP A 929 -42.85 35.67 43.31
CA ASP A 929 -42.08 34.49 43.73
C ASP A 929 -43.00 33.28 43.98
N GLY A 930 -42.68 32.15 43.34
CA GLY A 930 -43.44 30.90 43.38
C GLY A 930 -44.48 30.74 42.28
N ASP A 931 -44.68 31.73 41.39
CA ASP A 931 -45.69 31.65 40.34
C ASP A 931 -45.35 30.63 39.25
N GLN A 932 -46.42 30.10 38.63
CA GLN A 932 -46.33 29.15 37.53
C GLN A 932 -46.78 29.79 36.22
N ILE A 933 -45.90 29.79 35.22
CA ILE A 933 -46.16 30.31 33.87
C ILE A 933 -46.31 29.15 32.90
N PHE A 934 -47.46 29.04 32.25
CA PHE A 934 -47.73 28.02 31.25
C PHE A 934 -47.21 28.44 29.88
N ILE A 935 -46.48 27.54 29.22
CA ILE A 935 -45.98 27.69 27.86
C ILE A 935 -46.93 26.96 26.92
N ARG A 936 -47.69 27.73 26.14
CA ARG A 936 -48.56 27.23 25.08
C ARG A 936 -47.76 27.22 23.79
N ILE A 937 -47.31 26.05 23.39
CA ILE A 937 -46.69 25.85 22.08
C ILE A 937 -47.81 25.81 21.06
N ALA A 938 -47.69 26.58 19.98
CA ALA A 938 -48.67 26.51 18.90
C ALA A 938 -48.74 25.07 18.39
N ASP A 939 -49.88 24.40 18.55
CA ASP A 939 -50.07 23.06 17.99
C ASP A 939 -50.15 23.18 16.47
N GLU A 940 -49.45 22.30 15.75
CA GLU A 940 -49.38 22.25 14.28
C GLU A 940 -50.74 22.02 13.60
N ASN A 941 -51.82 21.82 14.37
CA ASN A 941 -53.16 21.49 13.87
C ASN A 941 -54.23 22.58 14.04
N SER A 942 -53.91 23.79 14.53
CA SER A 942 -54.88 24.90 14.60
C SER A 942 -54.81 25.85 13.39
N THR A 943 -54.83 25.31 12.18
CA THR A 943 -55.05 26.06 10.92
C THR A 943 -56.20 25.46 10.12
N THR A 944 -57.39 25.52 10.69
CA THR A 944 -58.65 25.44 9.93
C THR A 944 -59.58 26.58 10.34
N SER A 945 -59.28 27.80 9.90
CA SER A 945 -60.27 28.82 9.51
C SER A 945 -59.64 30.17 9.16
N GLY A 946 -59.93 30.65 7.94
CA GLY A 946 -60.37 32.03 7.68
C GLY A 946 -59.34 33.17 7.69
N ASP A 947 -58.96 33.57 6.49
CA ASP A 947 -58.70 34.94 6.02
C ASP A 947 -57.65 35.86 6.69
N SER A 948 -56.68 36.20 5.83
CA SER A 948 -56.04 37.51 5.62
C SER A 948 -54.87 37.97 6.50
N SER A 949 -53.80 38.31 5.77
CA SER A 949 -52.72 39.27 6.07
C SER A 949 -51.50 38.82 6.90
N HIS A 950 -50.36 38.82 6.19
CA HIS A 950 -48.98 39.10 6.63
C HIS A 950 -48.54 38.71 8.05
N SER A 951 -47.70 37.67 8.17
CA SER A 951 -46.30 37.74 8.70
C SER A 951 -45.70 36.35 8.96
N ALA A 952 -44.43 36.19 8.55
CA ALA A 952 -43.40 35.26 9.01
C ALA A 952 -43.80 33.84 9.47
N SER A 953 -43.76 32.87 8.55
CA SER A 953 -43.73 31.43 8.88
C SER A 953 -42.28 30.92 8.91
N GLY A 954 -41.73 30.78 10.12
CA GLY A 954 -40.42 30.17 10.38
C GLY A 954 -40.52 29.14 11.49
N SER A 955 -41.20 28.02 11.24
CA SER A 955 -41.22 26.88 12.16
C SER A 955 -41.31 25.57 11.38
N GLY A 956 -40.19 24.85 11.30
CA GLY A 956 -40.11 23.47 10.79
C GLY A 956 -38.95 23.19 9.83
N GLN A 957 -37.67 23.30 10.26
CA GLN A 957 -36.53 23.02 9.37
C GLN A 957 -35.32 22.29 9.99
N ALA A 958 -35.47 21.63 11.15
CA ALA A 958 -34.42 20.69 11.60
C ALA A 958 -34.36 19.43 10.70
N ASP A 959 -35.51 19.02 10.12
CA ASP A 959 -35.63 17.87 9.21
C ASP A 959 -35.29 18.18 7.73
N ASP A 960 -34.82 19.40 7.43
CA ASP A 960 -34.66 19.87 6.05
C ASP A 960 -33.20 19.94 5.59
N HIS A 961 -32.26 19.37 6.36
CA HIS A 961 -30.84 19.33 6.01
C HIS A 961 -30.34 17.89 5.89
N ALA A 962 -29.34 17.72 5.02
CA ALA A 962 -28.61 16.49 4.85
C ALA A 962 -27.11 16.74 5.05
N LEU A 963 -26.43 15.82 5.72
CA LEU A 963 -24.98 15.82 5.89
C LEU A 963 -24.36 15.11 4.68
N ILE A 964 -23.47 15.79 3.97
CA ILE A 964 -22.63 15.17 2.93
C ILE A 964 -21.28 14.84 3.55
N LYS A 965 -20.90 13.55 3.53
CA LYS A 965 -19.57 13.07 3.90
C LYS A 965 -18.76 12.78 2.64
N VAL A 966 -17.64 13.49 2.45
CA VAL A 966 -16.79 13.38 1.27
C VAL A 966 -15.57 12.53 1.59
N TYR A 967 -15.46 11.40 0.90
CA TYR A 967 -14.39 10.41 1.10
C TYR A 967 -13.33 10.49 0.01
N ARG A 968 -12.14 9.97 0.34
CA ARG A 968 -11.10 9.60 -0.61
C ARG A 968 -10.31 8.42 -0.05
N HIS A 969 -10.27 7.30 -0.78
CA HIS A 969 -9.56 6.08 -0.36
C HIS A 969 -9.97 5.56 1.04
N GLU A 970 -11.28 5.42 1.31
CA GLU A 970 -11.88 4.98 2.60
C GLU A 970 -11.94 6.02 3.71
N GLU A 971 -11.13 7.07 3.67
CA GLU A 971 -11.11 8.09 4.72
C GLU A 971 -12.07 9.24 4.42
N VAL A 972 -12.79 9.71 5.45
CA VAL A 972 -13.57 10.94 5.37
C VAL A 972 -12.58 12.10 5.32
N ASN A 973 -12.56 12.84 4.21
CA ASN A 973 -11.78 14.07 4.12
C ASN A 973 -12.45 15.19 4.91
N PHE A 974 -13.72 15.45 4.61
CA PHE A 974 -14.52 16.48 5.28
C PHE A 974 -16.01 16.18 5.15
N SER A 975 -16.82 16.84 5.98
CA SER A 975 -18.28 16.75 5.94
C SER A 975 -18.90 18.14 6.01
N PHE A 976 -20.06 18.34 5.40
CA PHE A 976 -20.80 19.60 5.47
C PHE A 976 -22.31 19.40 5.33
N TRP A 977 -23.09 20.28 5.97
CA TRP A 977 -24.55 20.27 5.89
C TRP A 977 -25.05 21.05 4.68
N VAL A 978 -26.10 20.55 4.03
CA VAL A 978 -26.77 21.21 2.91
C VAL A 978 -28.29 21.09 3.05
N PRO A 979 -29.07 22.14 2.72
CA PRO A 979 -30.53 22.03 2.67
C PRO A 979 -30.97 21.00 1.62
N ARG A 980 -31.99 20.20 1.92
CA ARG A 980 -32.57 19.22 0.98
C ARG A 980 -33.17 19.89 -0.25
N SER A 981 -33.68 21.11 -0.06
CA SER A 981 -34.22 22.00 -1.08
C SER A 981 -33.14 22.77 -1.85
N THR A 982 -31.85 22.45 -1.68
CA THR A 982 -30.77 23.13 -2.40
C THR A 982 -30.97 23.08 -3.91
N SER A 983 -30.79 24.23 -4.56
CA SER A 983 -30.67 24.34 -6.01
C SER A 983 -29.26 23.98 -6.51
N GLY A 984 -28.33 23.73 -5.59
CA GLY A 984 -26.94 23.42 -5.92
C GLY A 984 -26.79 22.07 -6.63
N THR A 985 -25.79 21.99 -7.49
CA THR A 985 -25.43 20.76 -8.20
C THR A 985 -24.29 20.04 -7.51
N THR A 986 -24.02 18.80 -7.92
CA THR A 986 -22.86 18.02 -7.49
C THR A 986 -21.53 18.77 -7.68
N GLN A 987 -21.45 19.75 -8.58
CA GLN A 987 -20.30 20.62 -8.78
C GLN A 987 -19.86 21.36 -7.51
N SER A 988 -20.81 21.73 -6.63
CA SER A 988 -20.51 22.32 -5.32
C SER A 988 -19.65 21.41 -4.44
N ILE A 989 -19.82 20.08 -4.52
CA ILE A 989 -18.98 19.11 -3.79
C ILE A 989 -17.55 19.10 -4.37
N ILE A 990 -17.42 19.15 -5.70
CA ILE A 990 -16.11 19.17 -6.40
C ILE A 990 -15.30 20.40 -5.97
N TRP A 991 -15.91 21.59 -5.96
CA TRP A 991 -15.23 22.81 -5.54
C TRP A 991 -14.82 22.79 -4.07
N LYS A 992 -15.67 22.29 -3.18
CA LYS A 992 -15.30 22.09 -1.77
C LYS A 992 -14.16 21.09 -1.61
N TYR A 993 -14.14 20.04 -2.41
CA TYR A 993 -13.04 19.08 -2.45
C TYR A 993 -11.74 19.72 -2.94
N TRP A 994 -11.74 20.50 -4.02
CA TRP A 994 -10.55 21.22 -4.48
C TRP A 994 -10.05 22.24 -3.46
N ARG A 995 -10.96 22.97 -2.81
CA ARG A 995 -10.62 23.86 -1.70
C ARG A 995 -9.96 23.10 -0.55
N TYR A 996 -10.54 21.98 -0.13
CA TYR A 996 -9.97 21.12 0.92
C TYR A 996 -8.58 20.60 0.52
N GLN A 997 -8.41 20.10 -0.71
CA GLN A 997 -7.12 19.62 -1.22
C GLN A 997 -6.07 20.72 -1.23
N TYR A 998 -6.45 21.93 -1.64
CA TYR A 998 -5.55 23.08 -1.60
C TYR A 998 -5.12 23.43 -0.16
N GLN A 999 -6.08 23.48 0.77
CA GLN A 999 -5.83 23.84 2.17
C GLN A 999 -4.97 22.79 2.90
N THR A 1000 -5.10 21.51 2.55
CA THR A 1000 -4.40 20.41 3.22
C THR A 1000 -3.08 20.02 2.56
N VAL A 1001 -3.05 19.95 1.23
CA VAL A 1001 -1.89 19.47 0.46
C VAL A 1001 -1.06 20.63 -0.11
N GLY A 1002 -1.63 21.84 -0.19
CA GLY A 1002 -0.96 23.02 -0.74
C GLY A 1002 -0.88 23.02 -2.28
N TRP A 1003 -1.51 22.06 -2.95
CA TRP A 1003 -1.47 21.89 -4.40
C TRP A 1003 -2.87 21.61 -4.97
N LEU A 1004 -3.26 22.41 -5.95
CA LEU A 1004 -4.39 22.15 -6.85
C LEU A 1004 -3.81 21.44 -8.06
N GLY A 1005 -3.90 20.12 -8.12
CA GLY A 1005 -3.68 19.45 -9.40
C GLY A 1005 -4.90 19.68 -10.29
N LEU A 1006 -4.70 20.18 -11.52
CA LEU A 1006 -5.72 20.16 -12.59
C LEU A 1006 -6.05 18.71 -12.94
N ARG A 1007 -6.85 18.08 -12.09
CA ARG A 1007 -7.35 16.73 -12.28
C ARG A 1007 -8.84 16.84 -12.36
N GLU A 1008 -9.35 16.40 -13.50
CA GLU A 1008 -10.76 16.14 -13.65
C GLU A 1008 -11.17 15.09 -12.63
N VAL A 1009 -12.19 15.40 -11.83
CA VAL A 1009 -12.69 14.52 -10.78
C VAL A 1009 -14.17 14.24 -11.01
N GLN A 1010 -14.59 13.05 -10.59
CA GLN A 1010 -15.96 12.59 -10.67
C GLN A 1010 -16.43 12.15 -9.29
N ILE A 1011 -17.69 12.45 -9.00
CA ILE A 1011 -18.35 12.06 -7.76
C ILE A 1011 -18.97 10.69 -7.95
N TRP A 1012 -18.73 9.80 -7.01
CA TRP A 1012 -19.35 8.48 -6.94
C TRP A 1012 -20.30 8.44 -5.75
N THR A 1013 -21.51 7.97 -5.98
CA THR A 1013 -22.51 7.68 -4.94
C THR A 1013 -22.89 6.21 -4.98
N ASP A 1014 -23.69 5.77 -4.00
CA ASP A 1014 -24.21 4.40 -3.93
C ASP A 1014 -23.08 3.37 -4.02
N LEU A 1015 -22.02 3.63 -3.25
CA LEU A 1015 -20.82 2.80 -3.23
C LEU A 1015 -21.05 1.54 -2.41
N HIS A 1016 -20.69 0.41 -2.99
CA HIS A 1016 -20.75 -0.91 -2.37
C HIS A 1016 -19.39 -1.58 -2.51
N SER A 1017 -18.95 -2.25 -1.43
CA SER A 1017 -17.76 -3.10 -1.47
C SER A 1017 -18.16 -4.46 -2.01
N ASN A 1018 -17.40 -4.97 -2.97
CA ASN A 1018 -17.60 -6.34 -3.48
C ASN A 1018 -16.81 -7.39 -2.68
N GLY A 1019 -16.12 -6.99 -1.61
CA GLY A 1019 -15.28 -7.88 -0.79
C GLY A 1019 -13.89 -8.19 -1.40
N ASP A 1020 -13.59 -7.68 -2.59
CA ASP A 1020 -12.32 -7.84 -3.30
C ASP A 1020 -11.37 -6.63 -3.14
N GLY A 1021 -11.71 -5.71 -2.24
CA GLY A 1021 -11.02 -4.43 -2.06
C GLY A 1021 -11.32 -3.40 -3.16
N LEU A 1022 -12.23 -3.69 -4.09
CA LEU A 1022 -12.75 -2.74 -5.06
C LEU A 1022 -14.17 -2.31 -4.71
N LYS A 1023 -14.47 -1.07 -5.08
CA LYS A 1023 -15.79 -0.49 -4.92
C LYS A 1023 -16.47 -0.38 -6.27
N THR A 1024 -17.73 -0.76 -6.29
CA THR A 1024 -18.64 -0.39 -7.35
C THR A 1024 -19.54 0.72 -6.85
N GLY A 1025 -19.95 1.61 -7.74
CA GLY A 1025 -20.83 2.72 -7.41
C GLY A 1025 -21.31 3.37 -8.69
N MET A 1026 -22.10 4.43 -8.54
CA MET A 1026 -22.64 5.18 -9.67
C MET A 1026 -21.86 6.48 -9.84
N PRO A 1027 -21.09 6.64 -10.94
CA PRO A 1027 -20.49 7.92 -11.26
C PRO A 1027 -21.59 8.94 -11.57
N ARG A 1028 -21.49 10.13 -10.99
CA ARG A 1028 -22.46 11.21 -11.18
C ARG A 1028 -21.84 12.33 -12.01
N SER A 1029 -22.59 12.79 -13.00
CA SER A 1029 -22.25 14.02 -13.72
C SER A 1029 -22.30 15.20 -12.75
N HIS A 1030 -21.37 16.13 -12.89
CA HIS A 1030 -21.24 17.27 -11.99
C HIS A 1030 -22.42 18.25 -12.09
N THR A 1031 -23.20 18.23 -13.17
CA THR A 1031 -24.39 19.07 -13.36
C THR A 1031 -25.68 18.55 -12.73
N VAL A 1032 -25.68 17.36 -12.12
CA VAL A 1032 -26.91 16.81 -11.55
C VAL A 1032 -27.27 17.59 -10.26
N PRO A 1033 -28.54 18.01 -10.09
CA PRO A 1033 -28.98 18.66 -8.85
C PRO A 1033 -28.72 17.77 -7.63
N MET A 1034 -28.08 18.31 -6.59
CA MET A 1034 -27.81 17.54 -5.36
C MET A 1034 -29.09 17.04 -4.70
N SER A 1035 -30.16 17.85 -4.73
CA SER A 1035 -31.47 17.52 -4.15
C SER A 1035 -32.05 16.19 -4.64
N TRP A 1036 -31.63 15.70 -5.80
CA TRP A 1036 -32.04 14.37 -6.29
C TRP A 1036 -31.51 13.23 -5.41
N TYR A 1037 -30.35 13.44 -4.78
CA TYR A 1037 -29.67 12.48 -3.91
C TYR A 1037 -29.91 12.74 -2.41
N LEU A 1038 -30.48 13.87 -2.03
CA LEU A 1038 -30.81 14.21 -0.62
C LEU A 1038 -32.17 13.62 -0.20
N LYS A 1039 -32.38 12.34 -0.53
CA LYS A 1039 -33.58 11.56 -0.22
C LYS A 1039 -33.20 10.42 0.71
N ARG A 1040 -34.14 9.98 1.58
CA ARG A 1040 -33.93 8.85 2.51
C ARG A 1040 -33.41 7.58 1.84
N THR A 1041 -33.77 7.33 0.57
CA THR A 1041 -33.33 6.16 -0.19
C THR A 1041 -31.84 6.19 -0.54
N SER A 1042 -31.25 7.38 -0.66
CA SER A 1042 -29.86 7.59 -1.07
C SER A 1042 -28.97 7.98 0.13
N CYS A 1043 -29.56 8.54 1.19
CA CYS A 1043 -28.87 8.92 2.42
C CYS A 1043 -28.76 7.75 3.39
N ASN A 1044 -27.84 6.83 3.11
CA ASN A 1044 -27.64 5.59 3.88
C ASN A 1044 -26.59 5.71 5.01
N GLY A 1045 -25.95 6.86 5.18
CA GLY A 1045 -24.91 7.06 6.18
C GLY A 1045 -25.45 7.30 7.59
N LYS A 1046 -24.52 7.45 8.52
CA LYS A 1046 -24.71 7.76 9.94
C LYS A 1046 -23.94 9.03 10.30
N LEU A 1047 -24.32 9.68 11.40
CA LEU A 1047 -23.59 10.85 11.89
C LEU A 1047 -22.19 10.49 12.40
N GLU A 1048 -22.03 9.32 13.04
CA GLU A 1048 -20.76 8.79 13.54
C GLU A 1048 -19.76 8.45 12.43
N ASP A 1049 -18.48 8.34 12.78
CA ASP A 1049 -17.45 7.88 11.86
C ASP A 1049 -17.78 6.47 11.34
N GLU A 1050 -17.78 6.33 10.02
CA GLU A 1050 -18.13 5.09 9.36
C GLU A 1050 -17.29 4.92 8.08
N PRO A 1051 -16.98 3.68 7.68
CA PRO A 1051 -16.31 3.44 6.42
C PRO A 1051 -17.23 3.83 5.25
N LEU A 1052 -16.60 4.14 4.11
CA LEU A 1052 -17.32 4.51 2.88
C LEU A 1052 -18.30 3.41 2.47
N CYS A 1053 -17.89 2.14 2.55
CA CYS A 1053 -18.74 0.97 2.36
C CYS A 1053 -18.76 0.14 3.66
N GLY A 1054 -19.95 -0.21 4.17
CA GLY A 1054 -20.07 -1.15 5.28
C GLY A 1054 -20.09 -2.60 4.79
N GLU A 1055 -19.52 -3.54 5.56
CA GLU A 1055 -19.49 -4.98 5.24
C GLU A 1055 -20.88 -5.66 5.34
N GLU A 1056 -21.85 -5.03 6.02
CA GLU A 1056 -23.12 -5.66 6.43
C GLU A 1056 -24.31 -5.46 5.45
N ALA A 1057 -24.08 -5.05 4.20
CA ALA A 1057 -25.18 -4.74 3.27
C ALA A 1057 -26.10 -5.95 2.93
N THR A 1058 -25.69 -7.19 3.26
CA THR A 1058 -26.43 -8.42 2.95
C THR A 1058 -27.58 -8.77 3.90
N THR A 1059 -27.83 -8.02 4.99
CA THR A 1059 -28.94 -8.33 5.93
C THR A 1059 -30.12 -7.34 5.92
N ARG A 1060 -30.23 -6.45 4.93
CA ARG A 1060 -31.34 -5.48 4.84
C ARG A 1060 -32.66 -6.10 4.35
N ASN A 1061 -33.27 -6.94 5.18
CA ASN A 1061 -34.72 -7.19 5.14
C ASN A 1061 -35.39 -6.41 6.28
N GLY A 1062 -35.98 -5.25 5.94
CA GLY A 1062 -37.17 -4.73 6.61
C GLY A 1062 -37.02 -4.05 7.99
N GLN A 1063 -36.08 -3.12 8.19
CA GLN A 1063 -36.28 -2.14 9.28
C GLN A 1063 -37.26 -1.04 8.85
N PRO A 1064 -38.31 -0.75 9.63
CA PRO A 1064 -39.28 0.30 9.31
C PRO A 1064 -38.60 1.68 9.25
N ASN A 1065 -38.99 2.48 8.25
CA ASN A 1065 -38.54 3.86 8.03
C ASN A 1065 -38.76 4.72 9.28
N ASP A 1066 -37.73 4.83 10.11
CA ASP A 1066 -37.71 5.77 11.22
C ASP A 1066 -37.55 7.18 10.67
N ALA A 1067 -38.65 7.94 10.64
CA ALA A 1067 -38.68 9.29 10.11
C ALA A 1067 -37.74 10.25 10.85
N SER A 1068 -37.32 9.89 12.07
CA SER A 1068 -36.46 10.71 12.93
C SER A 1068 -34.96 10.63 12.61
N LYS A 1069 -34.52 9.72 11.70
CA LYS A 1069 -33.10 9.57 11.39
C LYS A 1069 -32.58 10.71 10.50
N PRO A 1070 -31.43 11.32 10.84
CA PRO A 1070 -30.80 12.37 10.04
C PRO A 1070 -30.35 11.83 8.68
N LEU A 1071 -30.49 12.64 7.63
CA LEU A 1071 -30.05 12.27 6.29
C LEU A 1071 -28.54 12.45 6.16
N VAL A 1072 -27.82 11.35 5.92
CA VAL A 1072 -26.39 11.39 5.66
C VAL A 1072 -26.08 10.69 4.33
N ILE A 1073 -25.48 11.40 3.37
CA ILE A 1073 -25.02 10.84 2.10
C ILE A 1073 -23.50 10.70 2.11
N LYS A 1074 -23.01 9.54 1.64
CA LYS A 1074 -21.59 9.26 1.46
C LYS A 1074 -21.24 9.41 -0.01
N VAL A 1075 -20.19 10.18 -0.30
CA VAL A 1075 -19.71 10.39 -1.67
C VAL A 1075 -18.21 10.16 -1.72
N ASP A 1076 -17.71 9.53 -2.78
CA ASP A 1076 -16.28 9.38 -3.05
C ASP A 1076 -15.89 10.27 -4.23
N VAL A 1077 -14.74 10.91 -4.15
CA VAL A 1077 -14.23 11.78 -5.23
C VAL A 1077 -13.00 11.13 -5.85
N GLN A 1078 -13.12 10.70 -7.10
CA GLN A 1078 -12.06 10.02 -7.84
C GLN A 1078 -11.63 10.83 -9.06
N ALA A 1079 -10.36 10.73 -9.45
CA ALA A 1079 -9.88 11.33 -10.69
C ALA A 1079 -10.41 10.55 -11.90
N ILE A 1080 -10.91 11.24 -12.93
CA ILE A 1080 -11.35 10.61 -14.17
C ILE A 1080 -10.12 10.07 -14.90
N ARG A 1081 -10.13 8.77 -15.18
CA ARG A 1081 -9.14 8.13 -16.04
C ARG A 1081 -9.60 8.32 -17.48
N LYS A 1082 -9.09 9.33 -18.19
CA LYS A 1082 -9.20 9.36 -19.64
C LYS A 1082 -8.43 8.14 -20.17
N SER A 1083 -9.09 7.23 -20.88
CA SER A 1083 -8.40 6.15 -21.59
C SER A 1083 -7.39 6.78 -22.52
N SER A 1084 -6.10 6.52 -22.28
CA SER A 1084 -5.01 7.20 -22.96
C SER A 1084 -4.86 6.71 -24.40
N SER A 1085 -5.54 7.34 -25.35
CA SER A 1085 -5.19 7.34 -26.77
C SER A 1085 -4.68 8.70 -27.27
N ARG A 1086 -4.63 9.73 -26.39
CA ARG A 1086 -4.15 11.08 -26.71
C ARG A 1086 -2.72 11.32 -26.27
N GLN A 1087 -1.74 10.91 -27.09
CA GLN A 1087 -0.47 11.63 -27.15
C GLN A 1087 -0.67 12.84 -28.07
N ALA A 1088 -0.64 14.03 -27.47
CA ALA A 1088 -0.45 15.26 -28.22
C ALA A 1088 0.97 15.23 -28.81
N ALA A 1089 1.05 14.99 -30.12
CA ALA A 1089 2.22 15.34 -30.91
C ALA A 1089 2.33 16.86 -30.95
N ASP A 1090 3.56 17.36 -30.79
CA ASP A 1090 3.91 18.75 -31.04
C ASP A 1090 3.42 19.18 -32.43
N LEU A 1091 2.43 20.07 -32.46
CA LEU A 1091 2.04 20.80 -33.66
C LEU A 1091 2.32 22.28 -33.41
N GLU A 1092 3.32 22.80 -34.12
CA GLU A 1092 3.61 24.23 -34.24
C GLU A 1092 2.35 25.01 -34.65
N PRO A 1093 2.17 26.26 -34.18
CA PRO A 1093 1.07 27.10 -34.63
C PRO A 1093 1.25 27.49 -36.12
N PRO A 1094 0.17 27.57 -36.91
CA PRO A 1094 0.25 27.91 -38.32
C PRO A 1094 0.73 29.36 -38.50
N ARG A 1095 1.79 29.54 -39.30
CA ARG A 1095 2.25 30.86 -39.74
C ARG A 1095 1.17 31.51 -40.62
N CYS A 1096 0.79 32.73 -40.26
CA CYS A 1096 -0.02 33.62 -41.10
C CYS A 1096 0.70 33.88 -42.44
N PRO A 1097 0.03 33.79 -43.61
CA PRO A 1097 0.62 34.20 -44.87
C PRO A 1097 0.75 35.73 -44.89
N GLN A 1098 1.98 36.23 -45.03
CA GLN A 1098 2.24 37.62 -45.39
C GLN A 1098 1.70 37.87 -46.80
N ALA A 1099 0.89 38.92 -46.93
CA ALA A 1099 0.47 39.44 -48.22
C ALA A 1099 1.62 40.20 -48.88
N ASP A 1100 1.89 39.90 -50.14
CA ASP A 1100 2.71 40.71 -51.03
C ASP A 1100 2.05 42.08 -51.26
N VAL A 1101 2.68 43.15 -50.74
CA VAL A 1101 2.92 44.46 -51.40
C VAL A 1101 4.21 45.06 -50.86
#